data_AF-A0A814WK52-F1
#
_entry.id   AF-A0A814WK52-F1
#
_cell.length_a   1.000
_cell.length_b   1.000
_cell.length_c   1.000
_cell.angle_alpha   90.00
_cell.angle_beta   90.00
_cell.angle_gamma   90.00
#
_symmetry.space_group_name_H-M   'P 1'
#
loop_
_entity.id
_entity.type
_entity.pdbx_description
1 polymer ?
#
loop_
_entity_poly.entity_id
_entity_poly.type
_entity_poly.pdbx_seq_one_letter_code
_entity_poly.pdbx_strand_id
1 'polypeptide(L)'
;MTHYSEFTQYLTVAIDHVCSPGYREMFEVVAKDPPDSVTMEQRTSLYLYPNVISWYNGDQRQNVIEKIRSANLKWFNNWLTGYNTGQPPYVKWNSTMDQAILHLTNLLFRLDFGDIITSDESYKECRQIADTVKRILTSVIESNPITIDQAAIPYVQILLQILFYFSVDNELAIYLKSLELVNLMNELLRTSNNDNEIHLHAYRILAVILAEEDLKQLQNSDRIAAVFIDFIKNTIDGGISHEGRLHNILRSLKALTQHEQIREELIKQNGSPLFLRCVMEDRDLLKAKLPALEIILALAFNKDFAILLKDNTKFMNYNRTLASSREQTIQRVATALIWKLEKDSDTVVKKIEDEPSIPSGTKTTKKQYDIMISYSHSDKELCHLILESLEKDNFNVWIDSHLMHGATFDAMAKAIENSEFVFVCMSDAYKQSSFCEMEASYAIKRRCRVIPLVMTSNYKADGWLGVLTSPFIYIDFPKLGFDKAYEELKKQIQLIRMNHSTSTVIKQDNLHHNIIPSVNDSSSTIIKQDDLHPNTIPSISDKLKTSSNVDVKKEPRPVVEYPHFIDRWTEQHVKSFLLDKDLDILLPVLEGMDGQLLHQTYSICQANQQAMFLSFKEDIAKSQQETLSLKQYLTFLKEIKVYIPYTIGNQLNSPSAVCNLM
;
A
#
# COMPACT_ATOMS: atom_id res chain seq x y z
N MET A 1 26.60 -2.70 30.59
CA MET A 1 25.73 -3.63 31.34
C MET A 1 24.75 -2.88 32.25
N THR A 2 25.18 -1.82 32.94
CA THR A 2 24.33 -0.92 33.75
C THR A 2 23.16 -0.31 32.98
N HIS A 3 23.39 0.30 31.80
CA HIS A 3 22.30 0.91 31.02
C HIS A 3 21.26 -0.09 30.44
N TYR A 4 21.66 -1.33 30.14
CA TYR A 4 20.71 -2.39 29.72
C TYR A 4 19.77 -2.75 30.86
N SER A 5 20.32 -2.79 32.07
CA SER A 5 19.58 -3.05 33.29
C SER A 5 18.60 -1.92 33.60
N GLU A 6 19.00 -0.65 33.42
CA GLU A 6 18.15 0.53 33.69
C GLU A 6 16.96 0.65 32.72
N PHE A 7 17.19 0.49 31.41
CA PHE A 7 16.08 0.52 30.43
C PHE A 7 15.10 -0.64 30.65
N THR A 8 15.63 -1.83 30.95
CA THR A 8 14.79 -2.99 31.28
C THR A 8 13.97 -2.74 32.54
N GLN A 9 14.57 -2.15 33.58
CA GLN A 9 13.89 -1.79 34.82
C GLN A 9 12.81 -0.73 34.60
N TYR A 10 13.07 0.31 33.81
CA TYR A 10 12.08 1.32 33.45
C TYR A 10 10.90 0.73 32.69
N LEU A 11 11.17 -0.12 31.69
CA LEU A 11 10.13 -0.80 30.93
C LEU A 11 9.28 -1.70 31.84
N THR A 12 9.89 -2.42 32.78
CA THR A 12 9.15 -3.20 33.79
C THR A 12 8.23 -2.31 34.63
N VAL A 13 8.73 -1.17 35.13
CA VAL A 13 7.92 -0.20 35.89
C VAL A 13 6.74 0.32 35.06
N ALA A 14 6.98 0.70 33.80
CA ALA A 14 5.94 1.15 32.89
C ALA A 14 4.87 0.07 32.65
N ILE A 15 5.29 -1.17 32.40
CA ILE A 15 4.38 -2.31 32.18
C ILE A 15 3.52 -2.57 33.43
N ASP A 16 4.14 -2.62 34.60
CA ASP A 16 3.44 -2.90 35.85
C ASP A 16 2.48 -1.75 36.20
N HIS A 17 2.86 -0.50 35.93
CA HIS A 17 1.98 0.65 36.08
C HIS A 17 0.76 0.57 35.16
N VAL A 18 0.95 0.33 33.85
CA VAL A 18 -0.16 0.22 32.89
C VAL A 18 -1.06 -1.00 33.16
N CYS A 19 -0.56 -2.05 33.81
CA CYS A 19 -1.37 -3.18 34.27
C CYS A 19 -2.11 -2.91 35.59
N SER A 20 -1.84 -1.79 36.27
CA SER A 20 -2.34 -1.54 37.62
C SER A 20 -3.78 -1.01 37.65
N PRO A 21 -4.53 -1.22 38.76
CA PRO A 21 -5.79 -0.53 38.99
C PRO A 21 -5.65 1.00 38.98
N GLY A 22 -4.56 1.55 39.52
CA GLY A 22 -4.33 3.00 39.58
C GLY A 22 -4.24 3.67 38.20
N TYR A 23 -3.64 3.00 37.20
CA TYR A 23 -3.64 3.48 35.82
C TYR A 23 -5.07 3.58 35.25
N ARG A 24 -5.89 2.55 35.49
CA ARG A 24 -7.28 2.50 35.02
C ARG A 24 -8.14 3.57 35.68
N GLU A 25 -8.01 3.75 37.01
CA GLU A 25 -8.69 4.81 37.75
C GLU A 25 -8.29 6.20 37.24
N MET A 26 -7.00 6.44 36.99
CA MET A 26 -6.51 7.70 36.43
C MET A 26 -7.08 7.96 35.04
N PHE A 27 -7.09 6.93 34.18
CA PHE A 27 -7.67 7.02 32.84
C PHE A 27 -9.16 7.34 32.90
N GLU A 28 -9.93 6.67 33.75
CA GLU A 28 -11.37 6.93 33.90
C GLU A 28 -11.67 8.34 34.41
N VAL A 29 -10.87 8.86 35.35
CA VAL A 29 -11.00 10.23 35.85
C VAL A 29 -10.77 11.24 34.71
N VAL A 30 -9.68 11.07 33.96
CA VAL A 30 -9.36 11.94 32.81
C VAL A 30 -10.39 11.81 31.69
N ALA A 31 -10.90 10.60 31.42
CA ALA A 31 -11.91 10.39 30.39
C ALA A 31 -13.25 11.04 30.75
N LYS A 32 -13.62 11.04 32.04
CA LYS A 32 -14.87 11.62 32.54
C LYS A 32 -14.87 13.14 32.49
N ASP A 33 -13.76 13.77 32.84
CA ASP A 33 -13.58 15.23 32.82
C ASP A 33 -12.19 15.59 32.25
N PRO A 34 -12.05 15.62 30.91
CA PRO A 34 -10.76 15.84 30.27
C PRO A 34 -10.19 17.23 30.58
N PRO A 35 -9.04 17.35 31.27
CA PRO A 35 -8.48 18.65 31.61
C PRO A 35 -7.84 19.32 30.39
N ASP A 36 -7.83 20.65 30.37
CA ASP A 36 -7.16 21.44 29.33
C ASP A 36 -5.63 21.25 29.32
N SER A 37 -5.05 20.87 30.47
CA SER A 37 -3.62 20.55 30.61
C SER A 37 -3.42 19.35 31.53
N VAL A 38 -2.50 18.46 31.17
CA VAL A 38 -2.13 17.28 31.99
C VAL A 38 -1.02 17.59 32.99
N THR A 39 -1.10 17.00 34.17
CA THR A 39 0.02 17.00 35.14
C THR A 39 1.19 16.16 34.60
N MET A 40 2.38 16.32 35.18
CA MET A 40 3.54 15.49 34.82
C MET A 40 3.26 13.99 35.04
N GLU A 41 2.53 13.66 36.11
CA GLU A 41 2.11 12.30 36.43
C GLU A 41 1.16 11.75 35.36
N GLN A 42 0.10 12.48 35.02
CA GLN A 42 -0.85 12.09 33.97
C GLN A 42 -0.16 11.93 32.61
N ARG A 43 0.75 12.85 32.26
CA ARG A 43 1.53 12.78 31.03
C ARG A 43 2.40 11.52 30.99
N THR A 44 3.07 11.22 32.10
CA THR A 44 3.92 10.03 32.22
C THR A 44 3.10 8.75 32.10
N SER A 45 2.02 8.66 32.89
CA SER A 45 1.16 7.48 32.96
C SER A 45 0.37 7.24 31.68
N LEU A 46 -0.29 8.26 31.14
CA LEU A 46 -1.25 8.09 30.03
C LEU A 46 -0.59 8.21 28.65
N TYR A 47 0.51 8.93 28.51
CA TYR A 47 1.15 9.16 27.21
C TYR A 47 2.50 8.46 27.10
N LEU A 48 3.43 8.75 28.02
CA LEU A 48 4.80 8.27 27.91
C LEU A 48 4.87 6.75 28.03
N TYR A 49 4.28 6.16 29.09
CA TYR A 49 4.34 4.71 29.28
C TYR A 49 3.69 3.93 28.14
N PRO A 50 2.44 4.20 27.72
CA PRO A 50 1.83 3.41 26.66
C PRO A 50 2.56 3.61 25.33
N ASN A 51 3.08 4.81 25.05
CA ASN A 51 3.87 5.07 23.84
C ASN A 51 5.21 4.31 23.88
N VAL A 52 6.00 4.40 24.96
CA VAL A 52 7.28 3.68 25.09
C VAL A 52 7.09 2.17 24.93
N ILE A 53 6.06 1.60 25.56
CA ILE A 53 5.78 0.16 25.45
C ILE A 53 5.33 -0.18 24.01
N SER A 54 4.49 0.65 23.38
CA SER A 54 4.03 0.41 22.01
C SER A 54 5.18 0.27 21.01
N TRP A 55 6.27 1.03 21.21
CA TRP A 55 7.45 1.02 20.33
C TRP A 55 8.57 0.08 20.79
N TYR A 56 8.43 -0.61 21.93
CA TYR A 56 9.42 -1.58 22.40
C TYR A 56 9.50 -2.80 21.47
N ASN A 57 10.68 -3.05 20.88
CA ASN A 57 10.90 -4.16 19.95
C ASN A 57 11.99 -5.12 20.46
N GLY A 58 11.70 -5.85 21.55
CA GLY A 58 12.60 -6.88 22.08
C GLY A 58 11.98 -8.28 22.07
N ASP A 59 12.79 -9.32 22.33
CA ASP A 59 12.39 -10.73 22.23
C ASP A 59 11.15 -11.10 23.08
N GLN A 60 10.87 -10.35 24.14
CA GLN A 60 9.73 -10.55 25.03
C GLN A 60 8.47 -9.76 24.61
N ARG A 61 8.48 -9.06 23.47
CA ARG A 61 7.37 -8.17 23.04
C ARG A 61 6.01 -8.88 23.09
N GLN A 62 5.90 -10.08 22.53
CA GLN A 62 4.63 -10.81 22.51
C GLN A 62 4.12 -11.12 23.93
N ASN A 63 5.01 -11.56 24.84
CA ASN A 63 4.65 -11.84 26.23
C ASN A 63 4.22 -10.57 26.99
N VAL A 64 4.91 -9.45 26.74
CA VAL A 64 4.60 -8.15 27.35
C VAL A 64 3.22 -7.65 26.90
N ILE A 65 2.97 -7.64 25.59
CA ILE A 65 1.70 -7.17 25.04
C ILE A 65 0.55 -8.07 25.50
N GLU A 66 0.73 -9.39 25.55
CA GLU A 66 -0.31 -10.30 26.03
C GLU A 66 -0.61 -10.11 27.53
N LYS A 67 0.41 -9.86 28.37
CA LYS A 67 0.21 -9.49 29.79
C LYS A 67 -0.65 -8.23 29.92
N ILE A 68 -0.35 -7.21 29.11
CA ILE A 68 -1.08 -5.94 29.12
C ILE A 68 -2.53 -6.13 28.65
N ARG A 69 -2.74 -6.89 27.56
CA ARG A 69 -4.08 -7.24 27.06
C ARG A 69 -4.89 -7.98 28.11
N SER A 70 -4.32 -9.01 28.71
CA SER A 70 -4.96 -9.80 29.77
C SER A 70 -5.40 -8.95 30.96
N ALA A 71 -4.63 -7.90 31.30
CA ALA A 71 -4.97 -6.98 32.38
C ALA A 71 -6.04 -5.94 32.00
N ASN A 72 -6.10 -5.52 30.72
CA ASN A 72 -6.80 -4.31 30.32
C ASN A 72 -7.98 -4.50 29.36
N LEU A 73 -8.02 -5.55 28.51
CA LEU A 73 -9.05 -5.64 27.45
C LEU A 73 -10.48 -5.64 28.00
N LYS A 74 -10.73 -6.47 29.03
CA LYS A 74 -12.05 -6.53 29.68
C LYS A 74 -12.46 -5.21 30.31
N TRP A 75 -11.51 -4.55 30.98
CA TRP A 75 -11.74 -3.21 31.55
C TRP A 75 -12.03 -2.19 30.45
N PHE A 76 -11.23 -2.18 29.39
CA PHE A 76 -11.39 -1.28 28.26
C PHE A 76 -12.76 -1.44 27.59
N ASN A 77 -13.23 -2.67 27.39
CA ASN A 77 -14.56 -2.95 26.86
C ASN A 77 -15.69 -2.45 27.79
N ASN A 78 -15.55 -2.69 29.10
CA ASN A 78 -16.49 -2.18 30.10
C ASN A 78 -16.52 -0.66 30.13
N TRP A 79 -15.35 -0.02 30.08
CA TRP A 79 -15.21 1.42 30.01
C TRP A 79 -15.85 1.98 28.74
N LEU A 80 -15.57 1.42 27.55
CA LEU A 80 -16.22 1.83 26.29
C LEU A 80 -17.75 1.77 26.39
N THR A 81 -18.27 0.69 26.98
CA THR A 81 -19.72 0.50 27.17
C THR A 81 -20.28 1.55 28.14
N GLY A 82 -19.66 1.71 29.32
CA GLY A 82 -20.11 2.64 30.36
C GLY A 82 -20.02 4.10 29.93
N TYR A 83 -18.94 4.46 29.24
CA TYR A 83 -18.71 5.79 28.70
C TYR A 83 -19.81 6.22 27.74
N ASN A 84 -20.29 5.31 26.89
CA ASN A 84 -21.40 5.58 25.96
C ASN A 84 -22.76 5.69 26.67
N THR A 85 -22.99 4.98 27.78
CA THR A 85 -24.27 5.04 28.50
C THR A 85 -24.49 6.33 29.31
N GLY A 86 -23.48 7.20 29.43
CA GLY A 86 -23.51 8.39 30.29
C GLY A 86 -23.37 9.74 29.57
N GLN A 87 -23.28 9.78 28.24
CA GLN A 87 -23.08 11.02 27.47
C GLN A 87 -24.33 11.37 26.64
N PRO A 88 -24.62 12.67 26.38
CA PRO A 88 -25.53 13.08 25.29
C PRO A 88 -25.05 12.49 23.94
N PRO A 89 -25.81 12.58 22.83
CA PRO A 89 -25.55 11.82 21.59
C PRO A 89 -24.19 12.05 20.89
N TYR A 90 -23.30 12.86 21.47
CA TYR A 90 -21.95 13.10 21.04
C TYR A 90 -21.00 13.19 22.25
N VAL A 91 -19.90 12.44 22.15
CA VAL A 91 -18.77 12.51 23.07
C VAL A 91 -17.96 13.76 22.75
N LYS A 92 -17.66 14.61 23.74
CA LYS A 92 -16.75 15.74 23.55
C LYS A 92 -15.36 15.37 24.08
N TRP A 93 -14.45 15.04 23.18
CA TRP A 93 -13.03 14.88 23.50
C TRP A 93 -12.27 16.18 23.24
N ASN A 94 -11.33 16.48 24.13
CA ASN A 94 -10.28 17.46 23.87
C ASN A 94 -8.99 16.72 23.47
N SER A 95 -7.98 17.49 23.06
CA SER A 95 -6.69 16.93 22.65
C SER A 95 -6.04 16.06 23.72
N THR A 96 -6.29 16.34 25.01
CA THR A 96 -5.79 15.54 26.14
C THR A 96 -6.33 14.12 26.09
N MET A 97 -7.64 13.96 25.91
CA MET A 97 -8.28 12.65 25.82
C MET A 97 -7.91 11.94 24.51
N ASP A 98 -7.88 12.66 23.38
CA ASP A 98 -7.50 12.11 22.07
C ASP A 98 -6.13 11.43 22.10
N GLN A 99 -5.14 12.06 22.75
CA GLN A 99 -3.80 11.47 22.88
C GLN A 99 -3.79 10.26 23.83
N ALA A 100 -4.49 10.34 24.96
CA ALA A 100 -4.57 9.23 25.92
C ALA A 100 -5.14 7.97 25.27
N ILE A 101 -6.31 8.12 24.61
CA ILE A 101 -6.99 6.99 23.99
C ILE A 101 -6.22 6.47 22.79
N LEU A 102 -5.58 7.32 21.99
CA LEU A 102 -4.77 6.90 20.86
C LEU A 102 -3.59 6.04 21.33
N HIS A 103 -2.86 6.45 22.36
CA HIS A 103 -1.73 5.69 22.89
C HIS A 103 -2.17 4.36 23.53
N LEU A 104 -3.28 4.35 24.27
CA LEU A 104 -3.85 3.11 24.82
C LEU A 104 -4.33 2.15 23.72
N THR A 105 -5.04 2.67 22.72
CA THR A 105 -5.52 1.91 21.56
C THR A 105 -4.35 1.29 20.80
N ASN A 106 -3.29 2.08 20.59
CA ASN A 106 -2.06 1.57 19.97
C ASN A 106 -1.44 0.45 20.81
N LEU A 107 -1.32 0.64 22.12
CA LEU A 107 -0.72 -0.36 22.99
C LEU A 107 -1.48 -1.69 22.97
N LEU A 108 -2.82 -1.64 22.95
CA LEU A 108 -3.65 -2.83 23.00
C LEU A 108 -3.76 -3.55 21.64
N PHE A 109 -3.80 -2.78 20.54
CA PHE A 109 -4.30 -3.28 19.26
C PHE A 109 -3.37 -3.09 18.05
N ARG A 110 -2.07 -2.77 18.21
CA ARG A 110 -1.12 -2.62 17.07
C ARG A 110 -0.72 -3.94 16.37
N LEU A 111 -1.71 -4.75 16.02
CA LEU A 111 -1.60 -5.96 15.19
C LEU A 111 -0.97 -5.65 13.83
N ASP A 112 -1.20 -4.44 13.34
CA ASP A 112 -0.65 -3.89 12.10
C ASP A 112 0.88 -3.72 12.12
N PHE A 113 1.51 -3.81 13.30
CA PHE A 113 2.95 -3.78 13.49
C PHE A 113 3.55 -5.16 13.81
N GLY A 114 2.76 -6.23 13.71
CA GLY A 114 3.20 -7.62 13.90
C GLY A 114 2.94 -8.18 15.30
N ASP A 115 2.17 -7.48 16.15
CA ASP A 115 1.68 -8.07 17.39
C ASP A 115 0.70 -9.19 17.10
N ILE A 116 0.82 -10.30 17.81
CA ILE A 116 -0.04 -11.48 17.65
C ILE A 116 -0.85 -11.62 18.93
N ILE A 117 -2.11 -12.03 18.82
CA ILE A 117 -2.93 -12.40 19.97
C ILE A 117 -2.66 -13.86 20.27
N THR A 118 -2.22 -14.16 21.50
CA THR A 118 -1.73 -15.50 21.84
C THR A 118 -2.66 -16.28 22.76
N SER A 119 -3.65 -15.64 23.39
CA SER A 119 -4.62 -16.31 24.26
C SER A 119 -6.06 -16.24 23.74
N ASP A 120 -6.81 -17.32 23.95
CA ASP A 120 -8.23 -17.42 23.58
C ASP A 120 -9.10 -16.38 24.31
N GLU A 121 -8.74 -16.03 25.55
CA GLU A 121 -9.47 -15.01 26.31
C GLU A 121 -9.27 -13.62 25.70
N SER A 122 -8.04 -13.27 25.28
CA SER A 122 -7.80 -12.03 24.55
C SER A 122 -8.56 -11.98 23.22
N TYR A 123 -8.62 -13.09 22.46
CA TYR A 123 -9.44 -13.17 21.25
C TYR A 123 -10.92 -12.94 21.54
N LYS A 124 -11.44 -13.57 22.59
CA LYS A 124 -12.83 -13.40 23.04
C LYS A 124 -13.14 -11.97 23.45
N GLU A 125 -12.26 -11.31 24.20
CA GLU A 125 -12.44 -9.90 24.57
C GLU A 125 -12.35 -8.97 23.35
N CYS A 126 -11.42 -9.21 22.41
CA CYS A 126 -11.37 -8.46 21.14
C CYS A 126 -12.67 -8.60 20.32
N ARG A 127 -13.27 -9.80 20.26
CA ARG A 127 -14.59 -10.00 19.63
C ARG A 127 -15.68 -9.18 20.31
N GLN A 128 -15.74 -9.21 21.65
CA GLN A 128 -16.71 -8.40 22.40
C GLN A 128 -16.49 -6.90 22.20
N ILE A 129 -15.24 -6.45 22.08
CA ILE A 129 -14.92 -5.06 21.77
C ILE A 129 -15.43 -4.71 20.36
N ALA A 130 -15.27 -5.59 19.37
CA ALA A 130 -15.81 -5.36 18.03
C ALA A 130 -17.35 -5.22 18.04
N ASP A 131 -18.06 -6.04 18.82
CA ASP A 131 -19.51 -5.91 19.04
C ASP A 131 -19.87 -4.56 19.68
N THR A 132 -19.15 -4.18 20.74
CA THR A 132 -19.34 -2.90 21.44
C THR A 132 -19.11 -1.72 20.49
N VAL A 133 -18.02 -1.75 19.71
CA VAL A 133 -17.69 -0.72 18.72
C VAL A 133 -18.78 -0.62 17.65
N LYS A 134 -19.24 -1.74 17.09
CA LYS A 134 -20.36 -1.76 16.13
C LYS A 134 -21.60 -1.07 16.72
N ARG A 135 -22.00 -1.45 17.94
CA ARG A 135 -23.17 -0.87 18.62
C ARG A 135 -23.04 0.64 18.82
N ILE A 136 -21.87 1.11 19.22
CA ILE A 136 -21.61 2.54 19.43
C ILE A 136 -21.68 3.29 18.09
N LEU A 137 -21.01 2.80 17.05
CA LEU A 137 -21.05 3.41 15.72
C LEU A 137 -22.48 3.47 15.15
N THR A 138 -23.28 2.42 15.34
CA THR A 138 -24.70 2.42 14.99
C THR A 138 -25.45 3.53 15.73
N SER A 139 -25.27 3.63 17.06
CA SER A 139 -25.91 4.67 17.88
C SER A 139 -25.52 6.09 17.46
N VAL A 140 -24.25 6.29 17.05
CA VAL A 140 -23.77 7.58 16.53
C VAL A 140 -24.50 7.94 15.25
N ILE A 141 -24.65 7.00 14.30
CA ILE A 141 -25.36 7.24 13.04
C ILE A 141 -26.85 7.51 13.28
N GLU A 142 -27.50 6.72 14.14
CA GLU A 142 -28.91 6.91 14.49
C GLU A 142 -29.17 8.29 15.10
N SER A 143 -28.21 8.80 15.88
CA SER A 143 -28.27 10.15 16.46
C SER A 143 -27.90 11.25 15.47
N ASN A 144 -27.24 10.91 14.36
CA ASN A 144 -26.69 11.84 13.37
C ASN A 144 -27.07 11.41 11.93
N PRO A 145 -28.37 11.37 11.57
CA PRO A 145 -28.82 10.75 10.32
C PRO A 145 -28.37 11.48 9.04
N ILE A 146 -28.02 12.77 9.15
CA ILE A 146 -27.57 13.59 8.01
C ILE A 146 -26.05 13.74 8.04
N THR A 147 -25.51 14.21 9.15
CA THR A 147 -24.11 14.56 9.32
C THR A 147 -23.68 14.25 10.75
N ILE A 148 -22.56 13.56 10.92
CA ILE A 148 -21.94 13.32 12.22
C ILE A 148 -21.50 14.64 12.83
N ASP A 149 -21.89 14.91 14.08
CA ASP A 149 -21.42 16.07 14.83
C ASP A 149 -19.88 16.12 14.86
N GLN A 150 -19.32 17.29 14.58
CA GLN A 150 -17.88 17.52 14.59
C GLN A 150 -17.22 17.09 15.91
N ALA A 151 -17.93 17.23 17.04
CA ALA A 151 -17.44 16.78 18.35
C ALA A 151 -17.25 15.25 18.43
N ALA A 152 -18.05 14.47 17.70
CA ALA A 152 -18.00 13.02 17.69
C ALA A 152 -16.95 12.44 16.72
N ILE A 153 -16.39 13.25 15.82
CA ILE A 153 -15.45 12.79 14.78
C ILE A 153 -14.23 12.08 15.36
N PRO A 154 -13.49 12.62 16.36
CA PRO A 154 -12.33 11.93 16.94
C PRO A 154 -12.69 10.56 17.54
N TYR A 155 -13.89 10.47 18.13
CA TYR A 155 -14.38 9.21 18.69
C TYR A 155 -14.64 8.17 17.62
N VAL A 156 -15.34 8.56 16.54
CA VAL A 156 -15.61 7.67 15.39
C VAL A 156 -14.31 7.22 14.73
N GLN A 157 -13.31 8.10 14.60
CA GLN A 157 -11.99 7.76 14.06
C GLN A 157 -11.31 6.66 14.88
N ILE A 158 -11.27 6.80 16.22
CA ILE A 158 -10.66 5.78 17.11
C ILE A 158 -11.42 4.45 17.03
N LEU A 159 -12.75 4.48 17.03
CA LEU A 159 -13.57 3.27 16.91
C LEU A 159 -13.32 2.53 15.60
N LEU A 160 -13.24 3.25 14.48
CA LEU A 160 -12.89 2.67 13.19
C LEU A 160 -11.44 2.20 13.13
N GLN A 161 -10.51 2.87 13.80
CA GLN A 161 -9.12 2.44 13.91
C GLN A 161 -9.00 1.09 14.64
N ILE A 162 -9.80 0.87 15.71
CA ILE A 162 -9.87 -0.43 16.40
C ILE A 162 -10.35 -1.54 15.45
N LEU A 163 -11.45 -1.31 14.71
CA LEU A 163 -11.94 -2.29 13.74
C LEU A 163 -10.92 -2.54 12.61
N PHE A 164 -10.21 -1.50 12.16
CA PHE A 164 -9.13 -1.66 11.21
C PHE A 164 -8.02 -2.57 11.78
N TYR A 165 -7.60 -2.38 13.03
CA TYR A 165 -6.59 -3.25 13.62
C TYR A 165 -7.02 -4.72 13.63
N PHE A 166 -8.27 -4.97 13.98
CA PHE A 166 -8.85 -6.32 13.95
C PHE A 166 -8.92 -6.91 12.53
N SER A 167 -9.06 -6.06 11.50
CA SER A 167 -9.05 -6.52 10.10
C SER A 167 -7.68 -7.05 9.62
N VAL A 168 -6.59 -6.77 10.35
CA VAL A 168 -5.25 -7.25 10.01
C VAL A 168 -5.06 -8.72 10.43
N ASP A 169 -5.71 -9.15 11.51
CA ASP A 169 -5.67 -10.52 12.00
C ASP A 169 -6.68 -11.41 11.27
N ASN A 170 -6.31 -12.64 10.94
CA ASN A 170 -7.14 -13.52 10.12
C ASN A 170 -8.40 -13.99 10.86
N GLU A 171 -8.29 -14.36 12.15
CA GLU A 171 -9.43 -14.86 12.93
C GLU A 171 -10.42 -13.73 13.19
N LEU A 172 -9.92 -12.57 13.61
CA LEU A 172 -10.76 -11.39 13.82
C LEU A 172 -11.36 -10.87 12.51
N ALA A 173 -10.64 -10.90 11.38
CA ALA A 173 -11.20 -10.53 10.08
C ALA A 173 -12.38 -11.43 9.67
N ILE A 174 -12.31 -12.74 9.93
CA ILE A 174 -13.45 -13.67 9.73
C ILE A 174 -14.62 -13.26 10.61
N TYR A 175 -14.35 -12.92 11.87
CA TYR A 175 -15.39 -12.46 12.77
C TYR A 175 -16.02 -11.13 12.31
N LEU A 176 -15.23 -10.15 11.90
CA LEU A 176 -15.75 -8.88 11.35
C LEU A 176 -16.66 -9.09 10.13
N LYS A 177 -16.38 -10.09 9.28
CA LYS A 177 -17.27 -10.46 8.16
C LYS A 177 -18.65 -10.93 8.64
N SER A 178 -18.72 -11.61 9.79
CA SER A 178 -19.98 -12.03 10.40
C SER A 178 -20.79 -10.88 11.04
N LEU A 179 -20.18 -9.72 11.23
CA LEU A 179 -20.82 -8.56 11.88
C LEU A 179 -21.64 -7.68 10.93
N GLU A 180 -21.77 -8.02 9.64
CA GLU A 180 -22.59 -7.28 8.66
C GLU A 180 -22.27 -5.76 8.62
N LEU A 181 -20.98 -5.42 8.70
CA LEU A 181 -20.53 -4.03 8.85
C LEU A 181 -20.68 -3.17 7.58
N VAL A 182 -21.00 -3.76 6.43
CA VAL A 182 -21.00 -3.07 5.12
C VAL A 182 -21.97 -1.87 5.12
N ASN A 183 -23.21 -2.07 5.55
CA ASN A 183 -24.21 -1.00 5.61
C ASN A 183 -23.80 0.10 6.59
N LEU A 184 -23.24 -0.29 7.74
CA LEU A 184 -22.74 0.65 8.74
C LEU A 184 -21.60 1.53 8.16
N MET A 185 -20.64 0.92 7.45
CA MET A 185 -19.56 1.66 6.81
C MET A 185 -20.07 2.63 5.74
N ASN A 186 -21.04 2.20 4.92
CA ASN A 186 -21.64 3.05 3.89
C ASN A 186 -22.35 4.28 4.50
N GLU A 187 -23.08 4.10 5.60
CA GLU A 187 -23.70 5.21 6.31
C GLU A 187 -22.67 6.16 6.95
N LEU A 188 -21.58 5.65 7.51
CA LEU A 188 -20.48 6.47 8.03
C LEU A 188 -19.81 7.29 6.92
N LEU A 189 -19.55 6.67 5.77
CA LEU A 189 -19.00 7.36 4.59
C LEU A 189 -19.93 8.46 4.08
N ARG A 190 -21.25 8.25 4.14
CA ARG A 190 -22.26 9.24 3.72
C ARG A 190 -22.36 10.42 4.69
N THR A 191 -22.28 10.17 6.00
CA THR A 191 -22.57 11.16 7.06
C THR A 191 -21.34 11.87 7.60
N SER A 192 -20.12 11.43 7.29
CA SER A 192 -18.87 11.99 7.83
C SER A 192 -18.34 13.24 7.12
N ASN A 193 -19.12 13.88 6.24
CA ASN A 193 -18.74 15.11 5.53
C ASN A 193 -17.36 15.04 4.83
N ASN A 194 -17.00 13.87 4.29
CA ASN A 194 -15.69 13.65 3.68
C ASN A 194 -14.50 13.80 4.67
N ASP A 195 -14.65 13.40 5.93
CA ASP A 195 -13.51 13.27 6.84
C ASP A 195 -12.52 12.21 6.32
N ASN A 196 -11.26 12.61 6.13
CA ASN A 196 -10.24 11.76 5.48
C ASN A 196 -9.92 10.51 6.32
N GLU A 197 -9.81 10.63 7.64
CA GLU A 197 -9.44 9.50 8.53
C GLU A 197 -10.59 8.49 8.63
N ILE A 198 -11.85 8.95 8.79
CA ILE A 198 -13.03 8.07 8.75
C ILE A 198 -13.09 7.32 7.43
N HIS A 199 -12.92 8.02 6.30
CA HIS A 199 -12.95 7.40 4.98
C HIS A 199 -11.82 6.38 4.82
N LEU A 200 -10.59 6.72 5.23
CA LEU A 200 -9.46 5.81 5.15
C LEU A 200 -9.75 4.52 5.94
N HIS A 201 -10.15 4.63 7.21
CA HIS A 201 -10.40 3.47 8.04
C HIS A 201 -11.58 2.63 7.51
N ALA A 202 -12.68 3.28 7.10
CA ALA A 202 -13.82 2.59 6.51
C ALA A 202 -13.43 1.83 5.24
N TYR A 203 -12.70 2.44 4.31
CA TYR A 203 -12.24 1.75 3.10
C TYR A 203 -11.25 0.63 3.38
N ARG A 204 -10.39 0.76 4.40
CA ARG A 204 -9.46 -0.32 4.81
C ARG A 204 -10.20 -1.52 5.41
N ILE A 205 -11.26 -1.28 6.19
CA ILE A 205 -12.13 -2.33 6.71
C ILE A 205 -12.89 -2.99 5.55
N LEU A 206 -13.52 -2.19 4.68
CA LEU A 206 -14.25 -2.66 3.49
C LEU A 206 -13.36 -3.51 2.57
N ALA A 207 -12.11 -3.12 2.37
CA ALA A 207 -11.13 -3.89 1.60
C ALA A 207 -10.90 -5.33 2.13
N VAL A 208 -11.21 -5.59 3.41
CA VAL A 208 -11.09 -6.90 4.04
C VAL A 208 -12.43 -7.63 4.12
N ILE A 209 -13.52 -6.91 4.45
CA ILE A 209 -14.82 -7.53 4.75
C ILE A 209 -15.72 -7.71 3.52
N LEU A 210 -15.56 -6.91 2.47
CA LEU A 210 -16.43 -6.99 1.31
C LEU A 210 -16.25 -8.33 0.61
N ALA A 211 -17.37 -8.96 0.28
CA ALA A 211 -17.36 -9.97 -0.76
C ALA A 211 -17.05 -9.29 -2.09
N GLU A 212 -16.56 -10.07 -3.04
CA GLU A 212 -16.20 -9.51 -4.35
C GLU A 212 -17.38 -8.87 -5.08
N GLU A 213 -18.58 -9.46 -5.00
CA GLU A 213 -19.78 -8.88 -5.62
C GLU A 213 -20.10 -7.49 -5.06
N ASP A 214 -19.90 -7.30 -3.75
CA ASP A 214 -20.10 -6.00 -3.09
C ASP A 214 -18.98 -5.02 -3.44
N LEU A 215 -17.74 -5.52 -3.59
CA LEU A 215 -16.61 -4.69 -4.01
C LEU A 215 -16.91 -4.04 -5.36
N LYS A 216 -17.48 -4.77 -6.33
CA LYS A 216 -17.87 -4.24 -7.65
C LYS A 216 -18.93 -3.13 -7.58
N GLN A 217 -19.71 -3.07 -6.50
CA GLN A 217 -20.77 -2.07 -6.32
C GLN A 217 -20.28 -0.84 -5.54
N LEU A 218 -19.02 -0.82 -5.11
CA LEU A 218 -18.44 0.25 -4.32
C LEU A 218 -18.43 1.57 -5.12
N GLN A 219 -19.15 2.57 -4.60
CA GLN A 219 -19.28 3.88 -5.22
C GLN A 219 -18.12 4.83 -4.84
N ASN A 220 -18.04 5.99 -5.51
CA ASN A 220 -17.08 7.07 -5.23
C ASN A 220 -15.61 6.64 -5.38
N SER A 221 -15.28 5.96 -6.48
CA SER A 221 -13.91 5.50 -6.78
C SER A 221 -12.89 6.65 -6.84
N ASP A 222 -13.33 7.85 -7.24
CA ASP A 222 -12.53 9.08 -7.24
C ASP A 222 -12.12 9.48 -5.82
N ARG A 223 -13.07 9.43 -4.87
CA ARG A 223 -12.81 9.75 -3.47
C ARG A 223 -11.92 8.72 -2.81
N ILE A 224 -12.13 7.44 -3.10
CA ILE A 224 -11.27 6.35 -2.61
C ILE A 224 -9.82 6.59 -3.04
N ALA A 225 -9.60 6.80 -4.35
CA ALA A 225 -8.27 7.09 -4.88
C ALA A 225 -7.64 8.32 -4.21
N ALA A 226 -8.38 9.42 -4.08
CA ALA A 226 -7.91 10.66 -3.47
C ALA A 226 -7.43 10.47 -2.02
N VAL A 227 -8.24 9.79 -1.20
CA VAL A 227 -7.92 9.52 0.22
C VAL A 227 -6.64 8.70 0.32
N PHE A 228 -6.54 7.58 -0.40
CA PHE A 228 -5.34 6.74 -0.34
C PHE A 228 -4.09 7.48 -0.87
N ILE A 229 -4.20 8.25 -1.95
CA ILE A 229 -3.09 9.06 -2.48
C ILE A 229 -2.58 10.05 -1.43
N ASP A 230 -3.48 10.78 -0.76
CA ASP A 230 -3.13 11.75 0.28
C ASP A 230 -2.39 11.08 1.45
N PHE A 231 -2.94 9.99 1.99
CA PHE A 231 -2.32 9.28 3.10
C PHE A 231 -0.97 8.64 2.74
N ILE A 232 -0.84 8.07 1.55
CA ILE A 232 0.43 7.51 1.07
C ILE A 232 1.46 8.63 0.92
N LYS A 233 1.08 9.75 0.30
CA LYS A 233 1.96 10.90 0.12
C LYS A 233 2.43 11.45 1.47
N ASN A 234 1.51 11.69 2.40
CA ASN A 234 1.82 12.18 3.74
C ASN A 234 2.73 11.21 4.51
N THR A 235 2.54 9.91 4.34
CA THR A 235 3.41 8.89 4.97
C THR A 235 4.82 8.87 4.35
N ILE A 236 4.96 9.08 3.04
CA ILE A 236 6.26 9.11 2.36
C ILE A 236 7.03 10.40 2.64
N ASP A 237 6.33 11.55 2.63
CA ASP A 237 6.92 12.88 2.72
C ASP A 237 7.09 13.38 4.18
N GLY A 238 6.32 12.85 5.13
CA GLY A 238 6.30 13.25 6.54
C GLY A 238 7.54 12.90 7.37
N GLY A 239 8.64 12.47 6.77
CA GLY A 239 9.96 12.31 7.40
C GLY A 239 10.14 11.14 8.37
N ILE A 240 9.08 10.64 9.01
CA ILE A 240 9.12 9.48 9.89
C ILE A 240 8.63 8.26 9.10
N SER A 241 9.58 7.49 8.56
CA SER A 241 9.32 6.27 7.79
C SER A 241 8.73 5.18 8.68
N HIS A 242 7.42 5.19 8.88
CA HIS A 242 6.71 4.07 9.50
C HIS A 242 6.39 3.03 8.42
N GLU A 243 7.37 2.17 8.09
CA GLU A 243 7.23 1.08 7.11
C GLU A 243 5.93 0.30 7.31
N GLY A 244 5.56 0.00 8.57
CA GLY A 244 4.30 -0.68 8.90
C GLY A 244 3.05 0.10 8.47
N ARG A 245 2.96 1.40 8.76
CA ARG A 245 1.80 2.23 8.36
C ARG A 245 1.65 2.26 6.84
N LEU A 246 2.76 2.47 6.13
CA LEU A 246 2.78 2.50 4.67
C LEU A 246 2.39 1.14 4.07
N HIS A 247 2.96 0.05 4.59
CA HIS A 247 2.60 -1.32 4.19
C HIS A 247 1.08 -1.56 4.32
N ASN A 248 0.49 -1.19 5.45
CA ASN A 248 -0.93 -1.46 5.71
C ASN A 248 -1.85 -0.64 4.82
N ILE A 249 -1.51 0.62 4.53
CA ILE A 249 -2.26 1.46 3.58
C ILE A 249 -2.19 0.84 2.17
N LEU A 250 -1.00 0.46 1.70
CA LEU A 250 -0.81 -0.16 0.39
C LEU A 250 -1.49 -1.53 0.30
N ARG A 251 -1.46 -2.34 1.35
CA ARG A 251 -2.14 -3.64 1.41
C ARG A 251 -3.64 -3.49 1.23
N SER A 252 -4.27 -2.56 1.94
CA SER A 252 -5.70 -2.29 1.77
C SER A 252 -6.01 -1.74 0.37
N LEU A 253 -5.20 -0.81 -0.14
CA LEU A 253 -5.39 -0.29 -1.49
C LEU A 253 -5.27 -1.39 -2.55
N LYS A 254 -4.30 -2.29 -2.42
CA LYS A 254 -4.10 -3.42 -3.33
C LYS A 254 -5.35 -4.27 -3.48
N ALA A 255 -6.07 -4.55 -2.39
CA ALA A 255 -7.35 -5.25 -2.48
C ALA A 255 -8.39 -4.42 -3.27
N LEU A 256 -8.47 -3.10 -3.04
CA LEU A 256 -9.39 -2.21 -3.76
C LEU A 256 -9.04 -2.03 -5.25
N THR A 257 -7.77 -2.21 -5.66
CA THR A 257 -7.38 -2.11 -7.08
C THR A 257 -7.96 -3.20 -7.98
N GLN A 258 -8.64 -4.20 -7.41
CA GLN A 258 -9.47 -5.14 -8.17
C GLN A 258 -10.65 -4.44 -8.85
N HIS A 259 -11.08 -3.29 -8.33
CA HIS A 259 -12.10 -2.45 -8.95
C HIS A 259 -11.50 -1.59 -10.08
N GLU A 260 -11.99 -1.78 -11.31
CA GLU A 260 -11.46 -1.11 -12.51
C GLU A 260 -11.50 0.42 -12.42
N GLN A 261 -12.64 1.01 -12.01
CA GLN A 261 -12.75 2.47 -11.84
C GLN A 261 -11.75 3.05 -10.82
N ILE A 262 -11.40 2.31 -9.76
CA ILE A 262 -10.40 2.75 -8.78
C ILE A 262 -9.01 2.80 -9.43
N ARG A 263 -8.67 1.82 -10.28
CA ARG A 263 -7.41 1.83 -11.05
C ARG A 263 -7.33 3.06 -11.95
N GLU A 264 -8.40 3.37 -12.67
CA GLU A 264 -8.46 4.55 -13.54
C GLU A 264 -8.27 5.86 -12.77
N GLU A 265 -8.97 6.01 -11.65
CA GLU A 265 -8.88 7.20 -10.81
C GLU A 265 -7.50 7.36 -10.15
N LEU A 266 -6.85 6.27 -9.74
CA LEU A 266 -5.46 6.30 -9.24
C LEU A 266 -4.47 6.83 -10.30
N ILE A 267 -4.67 6.48 -11.57
CA ILE A 267 -3.84 6.96 -12.69
C ILE A 267 -4.14 8.43 -12.97
N LYS A 268 -5.44 8.77 -13.13
CA LYS A 268 -5.93 10.11 -13.43
C LYS A 268 -5.53 11.15 -12.39
N GLN A 269 -5.53 10.76 -11.11
CA GLN A 269 -5.13 11.63 -9.99
C GLN A 269 -3.63 11.62 -9.70
N ASN A 270 -2.82 11.08 -10.62
CA ASN A 270 -1.35 11.07 -10.52
C ASN A 270 -0.83 10.37 -9.25
N GLY A 271 -1.45 9.26 -8.85
CA GLY A 271 -0.99 8.43 -7.73
C GLY A 271 0.24 7.57 -8.06
N SER A 272 0.46 7.27 -9.34
CA SER A 272 1.51 6.35 -9.78
C SER A 272 2.95 6.72 -9.37
N PRO A 273 3.38 8.00 -9.32
CA PRO A 273 4.72 8.35 -8.84
C PRO A 273 4.94 7.93 -7.38
N LEU A 274 3.89 7.90 -6.54
CA LEU A 274 4.00 7.46 -5.15
C LEU A 274 4.32 5.97 -5.05
N PHE A 275 3.66 5.13 -5.85
CA PHE A 275 3.94 3.69 -5.88
C PHE A 275 5.34 3.41 -6.42
N LEU A 276 5.79 4.15 -7.44
CA LEU A 276 7.17 4.06 -7.95
C LEU A 276 8.19 4.43 -6.88
N ARG A 277 7.94 5.48 -6.09
CA ARG A 277 8.80 5.85 -4.95
C ARG A 277 8.85 4.73 -3.91
N CYS A 278 7.71 4.14 -3.53
CA CYS A 278 7.66 3.00 -2.61
C CYS A 278 8.49 1.80 -3.09
N VAL A 279 8.60 1.60 -4.41
CA VAL A 279 9.39 0.50 -4.98
C VAL A 279 10.87 0.87 -5.11
N MET A 280 11.18 2.08 -5.59
CA MET A 280 12.53 2.44 -6.05
C MET A 280 13.39 3.16 -5.01
N GLU A 281 12.79 3.79 -4.00
CA GLU A 281 13.57 4.47 -2.96
C GLU A 281 14.21 3.45 -2.01
N ASP A 282 15.50 3.65 -1.73
CA ASP A 282 16.33 2.77 -0.90
C ASP A 282 16.08 3.08 0.59
N ARG A 283 14.86 2.76 1.01
CA ARG A 283 14.45 2.71 2.41
C ARG A 283 14.24 1.24 2.72
N ASP A 284 14.51 0.78 3.96
CA ASP A 284 14.11 -0.55 4.46
C ASP A 284 12.56 -0.66 4.46
N LEU A 285 11.97 -0.71 3.26
CA LEU A 285 10.54 -0.71 2.97
C LEU A 285 10.17 -2.02 2.28
N LEU A 286 10.87 -3.12 2.62
CA LEU A 286 10.64 -4.40 1.98
C LEU A 286 9.17 -4.82 2.10
N LYS A 287 8.52 -4.52 3.23
CA LYS A 287 7.10 -4.80 3.43
C LYS A 287 6.20 -3.93 2.54
N ALA A 288 6.54 -2.67 2.31
CA ALA A 288 5.75 -1.77 1.44
C ALA A 288 6.02 -2.01 -0.06
N LYS A 289 7.20 -2.55 -0.43
CA LYS A 289 7.62 -2.79 -1.81
C LYS A 289 6.73 -3.78 -2.54
N LEU A 290 6.41 -4.91 -1.91
CA LEU A 290 5.55 -5.94 -2.52
C LEU A 290 4.15 -5.42 -2.88
N PRO A 291 3.35 -4.84 -1.95
CA PRO A 291 2.02 -4.35 -2.31
C PRO A 291 2.08 -3.17 -3.29
N ALA A 292 3.13 -2.34 -3.26
CA ALA A 292 3.32 -1.29 -4.27
C ALA A 292 3.55 -1.87 -5.68
N LEU A 293 4.38 -2.93 -5.81
CA LEU A 293 4.56 -3.63 -7.09
C LEU A 293 3.27 -4.28 -7.59
N GLU A 294 2.49 -4.88 -6.69
CA GLU A 294 1.19 -5.49 -7.03
C GLU A 294 0.19 -4.44 -7.53
N ILE A 295 0.14 -3.26 -6.90
CA ILE A 295 -0.65 -2.12 -7.38
C ILE A 295 -0.17 -1.68 -8.76
N ILE A 296 1.13 -1.49 -8.97
CA ILE A 296 1.68 -1.09 -10.27
C ILE A 296 1.30 -2.12 -11.36
N LEU A 297 1.36 -3.42 -11.05
CA LEU A 297 0.94 -4.48 -11.96
C LEU A 297 -0.56 -4.39 -12.30
N ALA A 298 -1.41 -4.18 -11.29
CA ALA A 298 -2.84 -4.00 -11.49
C ALA A 298 -3.16 -2.77 -12.36
N LEU A 299 -2.39 -1.68 -12.21
CA LEU A 299 -2.52 -0.47 -13.04
C LEU A 299 -1.99 -0.67 -14.46
N ALA A 300 -1.01 -1.55 -14.68
CA ALA A 300 -0.39 -1.81 -15.99
C ALA A 300 -1.33 -2.46 -17.02
N PHE A 301 -2.57 -2.77 -16.66
CA PHE A 301 -3.61 -3.15 -17.61
C PHE A 301 -4.19 -1.94 -18.37
N ASN A 302 -4.06 -0.73 -17.83
CA ASN A 302 -4.30 0.48 -18.57
C ASN A 302 -3.16 0.70 -19.60
N LYS A 303 -3.53 0.80 -20.89
CA LYS A 303 -2.56 0.87 -21.99
C LYS A 303 -1.64 2.08 -21.92
N ASP A 304 -2.18 3.24 -21.60
CA ASP A 304 -1.42 4.49 -21.54
C ASP A 304 -0.43 4.47 -20.37
N PHE A 305 -0.88 3.97 -19.23
CA PHE A 305 0.00 3.76 -18.07
C PHE A 305 1.09 2.71 -18.35
N ALA A 306 0.76 1.62 -19.05
CA ALA A 306 1.74 0.61 -19.44
C ALA A 306 2.84 1.18 -20.35
N ILE A 307 2.48 2.02 -21.32
CA ILE A 307 3.46 2.72 -22.18
C ILE A 307 4.36 3.63 -21.34
N LEU A 308 3.76 4.47 -20.49
CA LEU A 308 4.51 5.36 -19.60
C LEU A 308 5.48 4.61 -18.68
N LEU A 309 5.05 3.45 -18.17
CA LEU A 309 5.87 2.62 -17.30
C LEU A 309 7.00 1.92 -18.06
N LYS A 310 6.73 1.44 -19.29
CA LYS A 310 7.74 0.82 -20.18
C LYS A 310 8.83 1.82 -20.55
N ASP A 311 8.46 3.07 -20.83
CA ASP A 311 9.39 4.14 -21.20
C ASP A 311 10.20 4.68 -20.01
N ASN A 312 9.79 4.37 -18.77
CA ASN A 312 10.55 4.68 -17.56
C ASN A 312 11.75 3.72 -17.40
N THR A 313 12.86 4.05 -18.07
CA THR A 313 14.10 3.27 -18.06
C THR A 313 14.66 3.01 -16.65
N LYS A 314 14.52 3.98 -15.73
CA LYS A 314 14.98 3.80 -14.33
C LYS A 314 14.18 2.72 -13.63
N PHE A 315 12.85 2.78 -13.72
CA PHE A 315 11.97 1.76 -13.15
C PHE A 315 12.22 0.39 -13.79
N MET A 316 12.29 0.31 -15.12
CA MET A 316 12.50 -0.96 -15.82
C MET A 316 13.82 -1.63 -15.44
N ASN A 317 14.92 -0.87 -15.34
CA ASN A 317 16.19 -1.40 -14.87
C ASN A 317 16.09 -1.91 -13.43
N TYR A 318 15.44 -1.15 -12.53
CA TYR A 318 15.24 -1.57 -11.15
C TYR A 318 14.37 -2.84 -11.07
N ASN A 319 13.26 -2.89 -11.80
CA ASN A 319 12.36 -4.04 -11.83
C ASN A 319 13.06 -5.31 -12.36
N ARG A 320 14.01 -5.19 -13.31
CA ARG A 320 14.86 -6.33 -13.74
C ARG A 320 15.76 -6.85 -12.62
N THR A 321 16.26 -5.99 -11.74
CA THR A 321 16.99 -6.46 -10.55
C THR A 321 16.07 -7.22 -9.59
N LEU A 322 14.84 -6.74 -9.40
CA LEU A 322 13.83 -7.40 -8.56
C LEU A 322 13.38 -8.75 -9.11
N ALA A 323 13.33 -8.91 -10.44
CA ALA A 323 13.05 -10.20 -11.07
C ALA A 323 14.14 -11.26 -10.81
N SER A 324 15.31 -10.85 -10.32
CA SER A 324 16.39 -11.73 -9.86
C SER A 324 16.50 -11.80 -8.34
N SER A 325 15.51 -11.27 -7.60
CA SER A 325 15.48 -11.29 -6.14
C SER A 325 15.39 -12.72 -5.59
N ARG A 326 15.95 -12.93 -4.38
CA ARG A 326 15.76 -14.18 -3.62
C ARG A 326 14.36 -14.28 -3.01
N GLU A 327 13.70 -13.14 -2.80
CA GLU A 327 12.32 -13.07 -2.33
C GLU A 327 11.37 -13.47 -3.44
N GLN A 328 10.83 -14.69 -3.37
CA GLN A 328 10.07 -15.30 -4.46
C GLN A 328 8.80 -14.51 -4.82
N THR A 329 8.13 -13.91 -3.84
CA THR A 329 6.93 -13.07 -4.06
C THR A 329 7.27 -11.81 -4.88
N ILE A 330 8.35 -11.11 -4.51
CA ILE A 330 8.85 -9.94 -5.26
C ILE A 330 9.31 -10.35 -6.66
N GLN A 331 10.11 -11.41 -6.76
CA GLN A 331 10.58 -11.94 -8.04
C GLN A 331 9.40 -12.25 -8.98
N ARG A 332 8.34 -12.87 -8.46
CA ARG A 332 7.15 -13.23 -9.24
C ARG A 332 6.46 -11.99 -9.81
N VAL A 333 6.16 -10.99 -8.99
CA VAL A 333 5.47 -9.76 -9.44
C VAL A 333 6.37 -8.95 -10.39
N ALA A 334 7.67 -8.86 -10.11
CA ALA A 334 8.62 -8.16 -10.98
C ALA A 334 8.73 -8.80 -12.37
N THR A 335 8.79 -10.14 -12.42
CA THR A 335 8.77 -10.91 -13.67
C THR A 335 7.47 -10.70 -14.44
N ALA A 336 6.33 -10.66 -13.72
CA ALA A 336 5.02 -10.35 -14.29
C ALA A 336 5.02 -9.00 -15.01
N LEU A 337 5.55 -7.97 -14.34
CA LEU A 337 5.63 -6.61 -14.86
C LEU A 337 6.50 -6.54 -16.12
N ILE A 338 7.68 -7.17 -16.12
CA ILE A 338 8.53 -7.23 -17.33
C ILE A 338 7.75 -7.83 -18.49
N TRP A 339 7.09 -8.97 -18.24
CA TRP A 339 6.30 -9.64 -19.26
C TRP A 339 5.15 -8.75 -19.77
N LYS A 340 4.41 -8.10 -18.85
CA LYS A 340 3.27 -7.24 -19.19
C LYS A 340 3.69 -6.03 -20.02
N LEU A 341 4.86 -5.47 -19.75
CA LEU A 341 5.33 -4.23 -20.38
C LEU A 341 6.11 -4.48 -21.68
N GLU A 342 6.90 -5.56 -21.76
CA GLU A 342 7.78 -5.82 -22.91
C GLU A 342 7.23 -6.90 -23.84
N LYS A 343 6.69 -8.00 -23.31
CA LYS A 343 6.35 -9.18 -24.10
C LYS A 343 4.91 -9.18 -24.58
N ASP A 344 4.00 -8.54 -23.83
CA ASP A 344 2.63 -8.30 -24.29
C ASP A 344 2.65 -7.37 -25.52
N SER A 345 3.40 -6.27 -25.53
CA SER A 345 3.43 -5.34 -26.68
C SER A 345 4.06 -5.93 -27.96
N ASP A 346 5.15 -6.68 -27.82
CA ASP A 346 6.03 -7.02 -28.96
C ASP A 346 5.55 -8.22 -29.78
N THR A 347 4.57 -8.98 -29.28
CA THR A 347 4.02 -10.15 -30.00
C THR A 347 2.99 -9.80 -31.08
N VAL A 348 2.50 -8.56 -31.13
CA VAL A 348 1.59 -8.08 -32.18
C VAL A 348 2.37 -7.64 -33.43
N VAL A 349 3.50 -6.95 -33.24
CA VAL A 349 4.26 -6.36 -34.36
C VAL A 349 5.02 -7.42 -35.16
N LYS A 350 5.59 -8.45 -34.51
CA LYS A 350 6.35 -9.50 -35.19
C LYS A 350 5.53 -10.52 -36.00
N LYS A 351 4.20 -10.44 -36.03
CA LYS A 351 3.33 -11.34 -36.83
C LYS A 351 2.45 -10.63 -37.86
N ILE A 352 2.46 -9.29 -37.90
CA ILE A 352 1.63 -8.53 -38.85
C ILE A 352 2.41 -8.15 -40.12
N GLU A 353 3.75 -8.15 -40.10
CA GLU A 353 4.56 -7.94 -41.32
C GLU A 353 4.72 -9.21 -42.18
N ASP A 354 4.30 -10.38 -41.69
CA ASP A 354 4.15 -11.58 -42.52
C ASP A 354 2.69 -11.71 -42.95
N GLU A 355 2.33 -11.13 -44.10
CA GLU A 355 1.17 -11.59 -44.85
C GLU A 355 1.28 -13.11 -45.11
N PRO A 356 0.16 -13.84 -45.21
CA PRO A 356 0.10 -15.28 -44.98
C PRO A 356 0.73 -16.06 -46.13
N SER A 357 2.05 -16.23 -46.08
CA SER A 357 2.70 -17.34 -46.77
C SER A 357 2.27 -18.63 -46.06
N ILE A 358 1.44 -19.40 -46.77
CA ILE A 358 1.07 -20.78 -46.43
C ILE A 358 2.37 -21.50 -46.03
N PRO A 359 2.48 -22.09 -44.82
CA PRO A 359 3.57 -22.99 -44.52
C PRO A 359 3.34 -24.24 -45.35
N SER A 360 3.93 -24.25 -46.54
CA SER A 360 4.04 -25.43 -47.37
C SER A 360 4.96 -26.40 -46.62
N GLY A 361 4.36 -27.40 -45.97
CA GLY A 361 5.03 -28.56 -45.40
C GLY A 361 6.02 -28.29 -44.27
N THR A 362 5.54 -28.14 -43.04
CA THR A 362 6.38 -28.31 -41.84
C THR A 362 5.69 -29.17 -40.79
N LYS A 363 6.37 -30.27 -40.43
CA LYS A 363 6.03 -31.27 -39.41
C LYS A 363 5.21 -30.69 -38.25
N THR A 364 4.06 -31.30 -37.97
CA THR A 364 3.29 -31.08 -36.75
C THR A 364 4.15 -31.44 -35.54
N THR A 365 4.78 -30.44 -34.91
CA THR A 365 5.39 -30.65 -33.60
C THR A 365 4.27 -30.99 -32.63
N LYS A 366 4.27 -32.22 -32.13
CA LYS A 366 3.32 -32.68 -31.12
C LYS A 366 3.35 -31.67 -29.95
N LYS A 367 2.19 -31.09 -29.62
CA LYS A 367 2.04 -30.22 -28.46
C LYS A 367 2.50 -31.00 -27.22
N GLN A 368 3.20 -30.32 -26.32
CA GLN A 368 3.72 -30.96 -25.12
C GLN A 368 2.57 -31.38 -24.21
N TYR A 369 1.56 -30.53 -24.09
CA TYR A 369 0.38 -30.74 -23.26
C TYR A 369 -0.87 -30.77 -24.14
N ASP A 370 -1.87 -31.53 -23.72
CA ASP A 370 -3.19 -31.46 -24.32
C ASP A 370 -3.94 -30.24 -23.78
N ILE A 371 -3.83 -29.97 -22.47
CA ILE A 371 -4.63 -28.95 -21.79
C ILE A 371 -3.74 -28.14 -20.85
N MET A 372 -3.92 -26.82 -20.83
CA MET A 372 -3.51 -25.97 -19.70
C MET A 372 -4.74 -25.49 -18.93
N ILE A 373 -4.74 -25.60 -17.60
CA ILE A 373 -5.80 -25.08 -16.73
C ILE A 373 -5.31 -23.79 -16.08
N SER A 374 -5.95 -22.68 -16.45
CA SER A 374 -5.79 -21.37 -15.82
C SER A 374 -6.90 -21.18 -14.79
N TYR A 375 -6.55 -21.03 -13.52
CA TYR A 375 -7.53 -20.96 -12.41
C TYR A 375 -7.04 -20.05 -11.27
N SER A 376 -7.99 -19.59 -10.45
CA SER A 376 -7.65 -18.94 -9.18
C SER A 376 -7.49 -19.99 -8.09
N HIS A 377 -6.55 -19.78 -7.16
CA HIS A 377 -6.37 -20.71 -6.03
C HIS A 377 -7.63 -20.90 -5.18
N SER A 378 -8.56 -19.95 -5.18
CA SER A 378 -9.86 -20.09 -4.51
C SER A 378 -10.73 -21.20 -5.11
N ASP A 379 -10.50 -21.57 -6.37
CA ASP A 379 -11.26 -22.60 -7.11
C ASP A 379 -10.53 -23.95 -7.17
N LYS A 380 -9.51 -24.13 -6.30
CA LYS A 380 -8.59 -25.27 -6.32
C LYS A 380 -9.31 -26.62 -6.29
N GLU A 381 -10.29 -26.78 -5.40
CA GLU A 381 -10.96 -28.08 -5.19
C GLU A 381 -11.61 -28.59 -6.50
N LEU A 382 -12.42 -27.76 -7.15
CA LEU A 382 -13.08 -28.13 -8.40
C LEU A 382 -12.08 -28.30 -9.55
N CYS A 383 -11.06 -27.42 -9.65
CA CYS A 383 -10.04 -27.53 -10.69
C CYS A 383 -9.19 -28.81 -10.57
N HIS A 384 -8.90 -29.25 -9.34
CA HIS A 384 -8.19 -30.51 -9.12
C HIS A 384 -9.07 -31.73 -9.42
N LEU A 385 -10.38 -31.69 -9.14
CA LEU A 385 -11.29 -32.75 -9.57
C LEU A 385 -11.36 -32.88 -11.11
N ILE A 386 -11.38 -31.73 -11.81
CA ILE A 386 -11.30 -31.68 -13.27
C ILE A 386 -9.96 -32.27 -13.75
N LEU A 387 -8.84 -31.86 -13.16
CA LEU A 387 -7.50 -32.39 -13.45
C LEU A 387 -7.46 -33.91 -13.32
N GLU A 388 -7.87 -34.46 -12.18
CA GLU A 388 -7.85 -35.91 -11.94
C GLU A 388 -8.70 -36.68 -12.95
N SER A 389 -9.82 -36.11 -13.37
CA SER A 389 -10.72 -36.73 -14.36
C SER A 389 -10.10 -36.71 -15.76
N LEU A 390 -9.45 -35.61 -16.14
CA LEU A 390 -8.72 -35.49 -17.40
C LEU A 390 -7.52 -36.45 -17.47
N GLU A 391 -6.78 -36.58 -16.38
CA GLU A 391 -5.64 -37.51 -16.31
C GLU A 391 -6.10 -38.97 -16.39
N LYS A 392 -7.22 -39.33 -15.76
CA LYS A 392 -7.86 -40.66 -15.90
C LYS A 392 -8.27 -40.94 -17.35
N ASP A 393 -8.67 -39.91 -18.09
CA ASP A 393 -8.98 -39.98 -19.52
C ASP A 393 -7.73 -39.86 -20.43
N ASN A 394 -6.52 -39.95 -19.86
CA ASN A 394 -5.22 -39.91 -20.53
C ASN A 394 -4.86 -38.58 -21.21
N PHE A 395 -5.41 -37.45 -20.75
CA PHE A 395 -4.94 -36.14 -21.17
C PHE A 395 -3.66 -35.75 -20.40
N ASN A 396 -2.67 -35.20 -21.11
CA ASN A 396 -1.53 -34.55 -20.47
C ASN A 396 -1.88 -33.10 -20.12
N VAL A 397 -2.06 -32.82 -18.83
CA VAL A 397 -2.53 -31.52 -18.34
C VAL A 397 -1.41 -30.75 -17.67
N TRP A 398 -1.32 -29.46 -17.99
CA TRP A 398 -0.52 -28.49 -17.24
C TRP A 398 -1.44 -27.66 -16.34
N ILE A 399 -1.09 -27.54 -15.08
CA ILE A 399 -1.78 -26.69 -14.10
C ILE A 399 -0.74 -26.16 -13.11
N ASP A 400 -0.91 -24.92 -12.65
CA ASP A 400 -0.08 -24.37 -11.59
C ASP A 400 -0.52 -24.95 -10.22
N SER A 401 -0.03 -26.14 -9.86
CA SER A 401 -0.53 -26.93 -8.73
C SER A 401 0.08 -26.58 -7.37
N HIS A 402 1.23 -25.90 -7.31
CA HIS A 402 1.91 -25.63 -6.04
C HIS A 402 2.67 -24.31 -6.06
N LEU A 403 2.49 -23.53 -4.98
CA LEU A 403 3.40 -22.47 -4.58
C LEU A 403 4.85 -22.86 -4.90
N MET A 404 5.50 -22.01 -5.68
CA MET A 404 6.93 -21.74 -5.53
C MET A 404 7.88 -22.91 -5.80
N HIS A 405 8.14 -23.24 -7.07
CA HIS A 405 9.49 -23.67 -7.52
C HIS A 405 9.73 -23.23 -8.98
N GLY A 406 9.84 -21.91 -9.21
CA GLY A 406 10.52 -21.38 -10.40
C GLY A 406 9.79 -21.39 -11.75
N ALA A 407 8.49 -21.67 -11.82
CA ALA A 407 7.72 -21.45 -13.05
C ALA A 407 7.54 -19.94 -13.26
N THR A 408 8.43 -19.33 -14.04
CA THR A 408 8.34 -17.92 -14.43
C THR A 408 7.14 -17.69 -15.36
N PHE A 409 6.74 -16.44 -15.59
CA PHE A 409 5.79 -16.10 -16.66
C PHE A 409 6.19 -16.66 -18.03
N ASP A 410 7.48 -16.90 -18.26
CA ASP A 410 7.95 -17.57 -19.46
C ASP A 410 7.58 -19.06 -19.48
N ALA A 411 7.55 -19.74 -18.33
CA ALA A 411 7.05 -21.11 -18.23
C ALA A 411 5.53 -21.16 -18.46
N MET A 412 4.77 -20.24 -17.85
CA MET A 412 3.34 -20.05 -18.11
C MET A 412 3.05 -19.78 -19.59
N ALA A 413 3.76 -18.84 -20.21
CA ALA A 413 3.62 -18.53 -21.64
C ALA A 413 3.95 -19.74 -22.52
N LYS A 414 5.03 -20.48 -22.19
CA LYS A 414 5.37 -21.75 -22.88
C LYS A 414 4.29 -22.82 -22.69
N ALA A 415 3.68 -22.93 -21.51
CA ALA A 415 2.60 -23.88 -21.27
C ALA A 415 1.39 -23.54 -22.14
N ILE A 416 0.94 -22.27 -22.12
CA ILE A 416 -0.15 -21.78 -22.98
C ILE A 416 0.13 -22.06 -24.47
N GLU A 417 1.36 -21.83 -24.93
CA GLU A 417 1.74 -22.06 -26.33
C GLU A 417 1.89 -23.53 -26.70
N ASN A 418 2.29 -24.38 -25.76
CA ASN A 418 2.53 -25.81 -25.98
C ASN A 418 1.36 -26.69 -25.54
N SER A 419 0.22 -26.10 -25.17
CA SER A 419 -1.05 -26.80 -24.97
C SER A 419 -1.91 -26.80 -26.24
N GLU A 420 -2.72 -27.84 -26.42
CA GLU A 420 -3.76 -27.86 -27.45
C GLU A 420 -4.95 -26.98 -27.05
N PHE A 421 -5.37 -27.08 -25.79
CA PHE A 421 -6.47 -26.33 -25.18
C PHE A 421 -6.02 -25.52 -23.98
N VAL A 422 -6.69 -24.40 -23.73
CA VAL A 422 -6.54 -23.60 -22.50
C VAL A 422 -7.90 -23.48 -21.84
N PHE A 423 -8.03 -23.97 -20.60
CA PHE A 423 -9.24 -23.79 -19.81
C PHE A 423 -9.11 -22.53 -18.98
N VAL A 424 -10.09 -21.64 -19.11
CA VAL A 424 -10.20 -20.42 -18.33
C VAL A 424 -11.26 -20.67 -17.27
N CYS A 425 -10.83 -20.99 -16.05
CA CYS A 425 -11.72 -21.29 -14.93
C CYS A 425 -12.25 -19.99 -14.32
N MET A 426 -13.37 -19.53 -14.85
CA MET A 426 -14.01 -18.27 -14.51
C MET A 426 -14.69 -18.35 -13.14
N SER A 427 -14.28 -17.41 -12.30
CA SER A 427 -14.88 -17.09 -11.02
C SER A 427 -14.65 -15.60 -10.76
N ASP A 428 -15.29 -15.11 -9.71
CA ASP A 428 -14.98 -13.84 -9.09
C ASP A 428 -13.46 -13.75 -8.80
N ALA A 429 -12.92 -14.68 -8.00
CA ALA A 429 -11.52 -14.68 -7.63
C ALA A 429 -10.55 -14.74 -8.82
N TYR A 430 -10.96 -15.36 -9.94
CA TYR A 430 -10.21 -15.35 -11.20
C TYR A 430 -10.20 -13.96 -11.84
N LYS A 431 -11.36 -13.29 -11.92
CA LYS A 431 -11.51 -11.95 -12.49
C LYS A 431 -10.64 -10.90 -11.78
N GLN A 432 -10.40 -11.08 -10.48
CA GLN A 432 -9.62 -10.14 -9.67
C GLN A 432 -8.11 -10.35 -9.68
N SER A 433 -7.65 -11.49 -10.18
CA SER A 433 -6.23 -11.82 -10.17
C SER A 433 -5.55 -11.24 -11.39
N SER A 434 -4.63 -10.29 -11.19
CA SER A 434 -3.77 -9.77 -12.27
C SER A 434 -2.99 -10.89 -12.98
N PHE A 435 -2.64 -11.97 -12.27
CA PHE A 435 -1.98 -13.12 -12.88
C PHE A 435 -2.92 -13.87 -13.84
N CYS A 436 -4.17 -14.11 -13.41
CA CYS A 436 -5.19 -14.74 -14.24
C CYS A 436 -5.59 -13.87 -15.43
N GLU A 437 -5.70 -12.55 -15.24
CA GLU A 437 -5.93 -11.58 -16.31
C GLU A 437 -4.82 -11.63 -17.37
N MET A 438 -3.55 -11.76 -16.96
CA MET A 438 -2.43 -11.96 -17.88
C MET A 438 -2.53 -13.28 -18.64
N GLU A 439 -2.80 -14.40 -17.95
CA GLU A 439 -2.94 -15.73 -18.56
C GLU A 439 -4.04 -15.79 -19.62
N ALA A 440 -5.26 -15.37 -19.25
CA ALA A 440 -6.40 -15.33 -20.14
C ALA A 440 -6.16 -14.42 -21.35
N SER A 441 -5.68 -13.20 -21.10
CA SER A 441 -5.35 -12.24 -22.15
C SER A 441 -4.32 -12.81 -23.13
N TYR A 442 -3.29 -13.49 -22.61
CA TYR A 442 -2.27 -14.10 -23.45
C TYR A 442 -2.80 -15.24 -24.30
N ALA A 443 -3.51 -16.19 -23.69
CA ALA A 443 -4.06 -17.35 -24.40
C ALA A 443 -4.97 -16.92 -25.56
N ILE A 444 -5.82 -15.93 -25.32
CA ILE A 444 -6.74 -15.39 -26.34
C ILE A 444 -5.97 -14.66 -27.44
N LYS A 445 -4.99 -13.82 -27.08
CA LYS A 445 -4.14 -13.12 -28.03
C LYS A 445 -3.34 -14.06 -28.92
N ARG A 446 -2.89 -15.20 -28.39
CA ARG A 446 -2.20 -16.26 -29.14
C ARG A 446 -3.16 -17.14 -29.96
N ARG A 447 -4.47 -16.85 -29.93
CA ARG A 447 -5.53 -17.62 -30.58
C ARG A 447 -5.50 -19.10 -30.16
N CYS A 448 -5.20 -19.36 -28.89
CA CYS A 448 -5.30 -20.70 -28.31
C CYS A 448 -6.77 -21.17 -28.33
N ARG A 449 -6.97 -22.49 -28.29
CA ARG A 449 -8.32 -23.07 -28.20
C ARG A 449 -8.82 -22.95 -26.76
N VAL A 450 -9.47 -21.84 -26.47
CA VAL A 450 -9.97 -21.53 -25.13
C VAL A 450 -11.32 -22.19 -24.89
N ILE A 451 -11.49 -22.83 -23.73
CA ILE A 451 -12.79 -23.29 -23.21
C ILE A 451 -13.00 -22.64 -21.84
N PRO A 452 -13.90 -21.66 -21.71
CA PRO A 452 -14.22 -21.07 -20.42
C PRO A 452 -15.07 -22.03 -19.58
N LEU A 453 -14.76 -22.13 -18.28
CA LEU A 453 -15.45 -23.01 -17.34
C LEU A 453 -15.92 -22.15 -16.15
N VAL A 454 -17.21 -22.15 -15.83
CA VAL A 454 -17.73 -21.44 -14.64
C VAL A 454 -17.51 -22.31 -13.41
N MET A 455 -16.87 -21.74 -12.38
CA MET A 455 -16.50 -22.46 -11.15
C MET A 455 -17.47 -22.23 -9.98
N THR A 456 -18.17 -21.09 -9.96
CA THR A 456 -19.04 -20.68 -8.85
C THR A 456 -20.50 -20.49 -9.30
N SER A 457 -21.44 -20.81 -8.40
CA SER A 457 -22.88 -20.73 -8.70
C SER A 457 -23.30 -19.29 -9.01
N ASN A 458 -24.18 -19.11 -10.00
CA ASN A 458 -24.73 -17.81 -10.43
C ASN A 458 -23.71 -16.81 -10.99
N TYR A 459 -22.46 -17.23 -11.20
CA TYR A 459 -21.43 -16.36 -11.75
C TYR A 459 -21.71 -15.99 -13.21
N LYS A 460 -21.47 -14.72 -13.55
CA LYS A 460 -21.52 -14.22 -14.92
C LYS A 460 -20.27 -13.37 -15.18
N ALA A 461 -19.50 -13.77 -16.19
CA ALA A 461 -18.34 -13.00 -16.61
C ALA A 461 -18.78 -11.64 -17.17
N ASP A 462 -18.12 -10.58 -16.69
CA ASP A 462 -18.34 -9.19 -17.04
C ASP A 462 -17.00 -8.44 -17.10
N GLY A 463 -17.01 -7.15 -17.44
CA GLY A 463 -15.79 -6.34 -17.59
C GLY A 463 -14.77 -6.99 -18.54
N TRP A 464 -13.49 -6.95 -18.17
CA TRP A 464 -12.41 -7.54 -18.96
C TRP A 464 -12.63 -9.03 -19.27
N LEU A 465 -13.06 -9.83 -18.28
CA LEU A 465 -13.21 -11.27 -18.46
C LEU A 465 -14.39 -11.57 -19.37
N GLY A 466 -15.52 -10.87 -19.20
CA GLY A 466 -16.67 -10.99 -20.08
C GLY A 466 -16.35 -10.64 -21.53
N VAL A 467 -15.61 -9.54 -21.77
CA VAL A 467 -15.15 -9.16 -23.12
C VAL A 467 -14.24 -10.22 -23.73
N LEU A 468 -13.34 -10.80 -22.93
CA LEU A 468 -12.41 -11.83 -23.38
C LEU A 468 -13.10 -13.16 -23.67
N THR A 469 -14.07 -13.57 -22.85
CA THR A 469 -14.69 -14.90 -22.94
C THR A 469 -15.98 -14.93 -23.76
N SER A 470 -16.59 -13.78 -24.07
CA SER A 470 -17.84 -13.70 -24.86
C SER A 470 -17.82 -14.44 -26.20
N PRO A 471 -16.69 -14.60 -26.93
CA PRO A 471 -16.67 -15.34 -28.19
C PRO A 471 -16.74 -16.87 -28.03
N PHE A 472 -16.59 -17.40 -26.81
CA PHE A 472 -16.46 -18.84 -26.55
C PHE A 472 -17.68 -19.41 -25.85
N ILE A 473 -17.98 -20.68 -26.11
CA ILE A 473 -19.00 -21.43 -25.37
C ILE A 473 -18.40 -21.83 -24.03
N TYR A 474 -19.05 -21.42 -22.94
CA TYR A 474 -18.65 -21.78 -21.59
C TYR A 474 -19.43 -22.99 -21.06
N ILE A 475 -18.85 -23.68 -20.09
CA ILE A 475 -19.47 -24.82 -19.39
C ILE A 475 -19.64 -24.47 -17.93
N ASP A 476 -20.85 -24.65 -17.41
CA ASP A 476 -21.21 -24.27 -16.04
C ASP A 476 -21.24 -25.50 -15.13
N PHE A 477 -20.14 -25.73 -14.40
CA PHE A 477 -20.00 -26.88 -13.51
C PHE A 477 -21.00 -26.85 -12.35
N PRO A 478 -21.15 -25.74 -11.60
CA PRO A 478 -22.14 -25.65 -10.54
C PRO A 478 -23.58 -25.90 -11.00
N LYS A 479 -23.96 -25.37 -12.17
CA LYS A 479 -25.33 -25.52 -12.69
C LYS A 479 -25.63 -26.93 -13.21
N LEU A 480 -24.66 -27.58 -13.85
CA LEU A 480 -24.87 -28.90 -14.47
C LEU A 480 -24.60 -30.07 -13.50
N GLY A 481 -23.80 -29.83 -12.45
CA GLY A 481 -23.20 -30.88 -11.64
C GLY A 481 -21.99 -31.51 -12.34
N PHE A 482 -21.05 -32.05 -11.55
CA PHE A 482 -19.73 -32.45 -12.03
C PHE A 482 -19.77 -33.42 -13.21
N ASP A 483 -20.45 -34.56 -13.08
CA ASP A 483 -20.44 -35.61 -14.11
C ASP A 483 -20.97 -35.11 -15.45
N LYS A 484 -22.10 -34.37 -15.44
CA LYS A 484 -22.71 -33.82 -16.66
C LYS A 484 -21.85 -32.72 -17.28
N ALA A 485 -21.29 -31.82 -16.46
CA ALA A 485 -20.40 -30.78 -16.93
C ALA A 485 -19.13 -31.35 -17.56
N TYR A 486 -18.57 -32.40 -16.95
CA TYR A 486 -17.37 -33.07 -17.45
C TYR A 486 -17.62 -33.82 -18.76
N GLU A 487 -18.78 -34.49 -18.91
CA GLU A 487 -19.19 -35.05 -20.20
C GLU A 487 -19.34 -33.97 -21.29
N GLU A 488 -19.91 -32.82 -20.94
CA GLU A 488 -20.04 -31.70 -21.88
C GLU A 488 -18.67 -31.10 -22.26
N LEU A 489 -17.74 -31.05 -21.30
CA LEU A 489 -16.36 -30.63 -21.54
C LEU A 489 -15.66 -31.54 -22.55
N LYS A 490 -15.80 -32.86 -22.40
CA LYS A 490 -15.25 -33.82 -23.36
C LYS A 490 -15.85 -33.67 -24.74
N LYS A 491 -17.18 -33.50 -24.85
CA LYS A 491 -17.83 -33.22 -26.14
C LYS A 491 -17.28 -31.95 -26.76
N GLN A 492 -17.13 -30.88 -25.99
CA GLN A 492 -16.62 -29.61 -26.50
C GLN A 492 -15.17 -29.73 -27.02
N ILE A 493 -14.31 -30.44 -26.30
CA ILE A 493 -12.94 -30.76 -26.77
C ILE A 493 -12.98 -31.49 -28.12
N GLN A 494 -13.84 -32.51 -28.25
CA GLN A 494 -13.99 -33.29 -29.48
C GLN A 494 -14.54 -32.44 -30.64
N LEU A 495 -15.57 -31.63 -30.38
CA LEU A 495 -16.17 -30.74 -31.37
C LEU A 495 -15.14 -29.74 -31.93
N ILE A 496 -14.35 -29.12 -31.06
CA ILE A 496 -13.29 -28.20 -31.49
C ILE A 496 -12.22 -28.91 -32.32
N ARG A 497 -11.81 -30.13 -31.93
CA ARG A 497 -10.87 -30.97 -32.72
C ARG A 497 -11.43 -31.30 -34.11
N MET A 498 -12.72 -31.60 -34.22
CA MET A 498 -13.39 -31.92 -35.49
C MET A 498 -13.50 -30.70 -36.42
N ASN A 499 -13.94 -29.55 -35.90
CA ASN A 499 -14.10 -28.31 -36.68
C ASN A 499 -12.77 -27.78 -37.24
N HIS A 500 -11.68 -28.03 -36.51
CA HIS A 500 -10.35 -27.67 -36.96
C HIS A 500 -9.78 -28.64 -38.02
N SER A 501 -10.25 -29.89 -38.03
CA SER A 501 -9.87 -30.88 -39.04
C SER A 501 -10.54 -30.60 -40.40
N THR A 502 -11.81 -30.13 -40.40
CA THR A 502 -12.58 -29.81 -41.61
C THR A 502 -12.14 -28.49 -42.29
N SER A 503 -11.76 -27.47 -41.51
CA SER A 503 -11.26 -26.19 -42.06
C SER A 503 -9.93 -26.31 -42.81
N THR A 504 -9.18 -27.41 -42.59
CA THR A 504 -7.90 -27.68 -43.25
C THR A 504 -8.08 -28.38 -44.60
N VAL A 505 -9.21 -29.07 -44.81
CA VAL A 505 -9.50 -29.87 -46.04
C VAL A 505 -10.13 -29.01 -47.15
N ILE A 506 -10.89 -27.97 -46.81
CA ILE A 506 -11.64 -27.17 -47.81
C ILE A 506 -10.76 -26.18 -48.61
N LYS A 507 -9.47 -25.99 -48.26
CA LYS A 507 -8.57 -25.06 -48.96
C LYS A 507 -7.83 -25.63 -50.18
N GLN A 508 -8.00 -26.90 -50.54
CA GLN A 508 -7.26 -27.53 -51.66
C GLN A 508 -8.01 -27.64 -52.99
N ASP A 509 -9.35 -27.51 -53.01
CA ASP A 509 -10.13 -27.65 -54.24
C ASP A 509 -10.97 -26.39 -54.48
N ASN A 510 -10.40 -25.43 -55.23
CA ASN A 510 -11.07 -24.52 -56.18
C ASN A 510 -10.28 -23.20 -56.32
N LEU A 511 -9.37 -23.13 -57.28
CA LEU A 511 -8.87 -21.87 -57.87
C LEU A 511 -8.40 -22.15 -59.30
N HIS A 512 -9.35 -22.25 -60.24
CA HIS A 512 -9.09 -22.07 -61.68
C HIS A 512 -9.95 -20.93 -62.22
N HIS A 513 -9.26 -19.94 -62.78
CA HIS A 513 -9.67 -18.90 -63.73
C HIS A 513 -10.82 -17.94 -63.41
N ASN A 514 -10.48 -16.65 -63.36
CA ASN A 514 -10.77 -15.74 -64.50
C ASN A 514 -9.92 -14.46 -64.47
N ILE A 515 -9.72 -13.90 -65.66
CA ILE A 515 -8.67 -12.99 -66.10
C ILE A 515 -9.34 -11.75 -66.76
N ILE A 516 -8.83 -10.54 -66.39
CA ILE A 516 -8.94 -9.14 -66.97
C ILE A 516 -10.34 -8.44 -67.07
N PRO A 517 -10.44 -7.09 -67.24
CA PRO A 517 -9.40 -6.05 -67.27
C PRO A 517 -9.57 -4.77 -66.41
N SER A 518 -8.42 -4.12 -66.25
CA SER A 518 -8.16 -2.72 -65.91
C SER A 518 -8.84 -1.69 -66.82
N VAL A 519 -9.21 -0.54 -66.25
CA VAL A 519 -9.39 0.73 -66.97
C VAL A 519 -8.72 1.86 -66.18
N ASN A 520 -7.82 2.57 -66.87
CA ASN A 520 -7.19 3.85 -66.51
C ASN A 520 -8.24 4.97 -66.36
N ASP A 521 -8.00 6.01 -65.56
CA ASP A 521 -7.42 7.26 -66.08
C ASP A 521 -7.32 8.42 -65.05
N SER A 522 -6.20 9.15 -65.19
CA SER A 522 -6.03 10.61 -65.09
C SER A 522 -6.24 11.37 -63.75
N SER A 523 -5.19 11.90 -63.12
CA SER A 523 -4.55 13.24 -63.33
C SER A 523 -5.24 14.37 -62.52
N SER A 524 -4.72 14.75 -61.35
CA SER A 524 -3.74 15.85 -61.10
C SER A 524 -4.34 17.27 -61.05
N THR A 525 -4.22 17.97 -59.91
CA THR A 525 -3.76 19.37 -59.89
C THR A 525 -3.21 19.78 -58.52
N ILE A 526 -1.98 20.28 -58.55
CA ILE A 526 -1.20 20.94 -57.49
C ILE A 526 -1.44 22.44 -57.58
N ILE A 527 -1.67 23.16 -56.48
CA ILE A 527 -1.29 24.58 -56.33
C ILE A 527 -0.79 24.89 -54.90
N LYS A 528 0.55 24.99 -54.82
CA LYS A 528 1.43 26.02 -54.20
C LYS A 528 1.36 26.42 -52.72
N GLN A 529 2.49 26.16 -52.06
CA GLN A 529 3.13 26.96 -51.01
C GLN A 529 3.73 28.27 -51.58
N ASP A 530 3.85 29.28 -50.71
CA ASP A 530 4.86 30.36 -50.58
C ASP A 530 4.37 31.18 -49.36
N ASP A 531 5.11 31.82 -48.46
CA ASP A 531 6.52 31.93 -48.07
C ASP A 531 6.52 32.78 -46.78
N LEU A 532 7.43 32.53 -45.83
CA LEU A 532 8.24 33.54 -45.10
C LEU A 532 8.87 32.99 -43.80
N HIS A 533 10.19 33.15 -43.76
CA HIS A 533 11.18 32.63 -42.83
C HIS A 533 11.31 33.43 -41.49
N PRO A 534 12.14 32.96 -40.55
CA PRO A 534 12.03 33.21 -39.11
C PRO A 534 12.90 34.36 -38.62
N ASN A 535 12.50 34.98 -37.52
CA ASN A 535 13.37 35.87 -36.75
C ASN A 535 14.02 35.16 -35.56
N THR A 536 15.27 35.55 -35.35
CA THR A 536 16.34 34.84 -34.68
C THR A 536 16.93 35.80 -33.62
N ILE A 537 17.07 35.32 -32.36
CA ILE A 537 18.14 35.64 -31.36
C ILE A 537 18.06 37.04 -30.66
N PRO A 538 18.64 37.31 -29.43
CA PRO A 538 19.59 36.52 -28.60
C PRO A 538 19.34 36.39 -27.08
N SER A 539 20.02 35.37 -26.54
CA SER A 539 20.61 35.30 -25.18
C SER A 539 21.76 36.30 -24.97
N ILE A 540 21.80 37.01 -23.83
CA ILE A 540 23.02 37.69 -23.34
C ILE A 540 23.12 37.57 -21.80
N SER A 541 24.22 36.93 -21.38
CA SER A 541 24.84 36.96 -20.06
C SER A 541 25.67 38.23 -19.86
N ASP A 542 25.95 38.53 -18.58
CA ASP A 542 26.97 39.47 -18.07
C ASP A 542 26.72 40.98 -18.17
N LYS A 543 26.40 41.59 -17.01
CA LYS A 543 27.29 42.50 -16.25
C LYS A 543 26.47 43.35 -15.28
N LEU A 544 26.79 43.26 -13.98
CA LEU A 544 26.86 44.40 -13.08
C LEU A 544 27.68 44.00 -11.84
N LYS A 545 28.95 44.44 -11.83
CA LYS A 545 29.82 44.52 -10.66
C LYS A 545 29.79 45.95 -10.13
N THR A 546 30.17 46.06 -8.85
CA THR A 546 30.55 47.26 -8.06
C THR A 546 29.36 48.05 -7.51
N SER A 547 29.27 48.44 -6.24
CA SER A 547 30.14 48.41 -5.04
C SER A 547 29.21 48.78 -3.85
N SER A 548 29.36 48.32 -2.61
CA SER A 548 30.45 48.69 -1.69
C SER A 548 30.44 47.81 -0.44
N ASN A 549 31.56 47.16 -0.16
CA ASN A 549 31.91 46.59 1.14
C ASN A 549 32.22 47.72 2.12
N VAL A 550 31.67 47.63 3.34
CA VAL A 550 32.31 48.16 4.54
C VAL A 550 32.81 46.94 5.31
N ASP A 551 34.11 46.69 5.20
CA ASP A 551 34.85 45.67 5.94
C ASP A 551 34.90 46.05 7.43
N VAL A 552 34.12 45.34 8.26
CA VAL A 552 34.49 45.15 9.67
C VAL A 552 35.17 43.79 9.75
N LYS A 553 36.50 43.81 9.85
CA LYS A 553 37.34 42.64 10.11
C LYS A 553 36.89 41.99 11.42
N LYS A 554 36.21 40.83 11.35
CA LYS A 554 36.18 39.89 12.47
C LYS A 554 37.52 39.15 12.48
N GLU A 555 38.22 39.19 13.61
CA GLU A 555 39.47 38.45 13.82
C GLU A 555 39.28 36.95 13.50
N PRO A 556 40.31 36.24 13.01
CA PRO A 556 40.22 34.80 12.77
C PRO A 556 40.01 34.08 14.10
N ARG A 557 38.81 33.51 14.28
CA ARG A 557 38.48 32.70 15.45
C ARG A 557 39.29 31.40 15.42
N PRO A 558 39.72 30.89 16.60
CA PRO A 558 40.52 29.68 16.69
C PRO A 558 39.78 28.50 16.06
N VAL A 559 40.48 27.69 15.27
CA VAL A 559 39.90 26.48 14.65
C VAL A 559 39.55 25.49 15.76
N VAL A 560 38.26 25.37 16.07
CA VAL A 560 37.75 24.36 16.98
C VAL A 560 37.57 23.07 16.19
N GLU A 561 38.32 22.02 16.52
CA GLU A 561 38.06 20.69 15.97
C GLU A 561 36.78 20.13 16.62
N TYR A 562 35.74 19.95 15.81
CA TYR A 562 34.49 19.36 16.27
C TYR A 562 34.62 17.84 16.35
N PRO A 563 34.26 17.21 17.49
CA PRO A 563 34.08 15.77 17.52
C PRO A 563 33.13 15.31 16.42
N HIS A 564 33.45 14.20 15.77
CA HIS A 564 32.68 13.69 14.61
C HIS A 564 31.19 13.48 14.92
N PHE A 565 30.86 13.07 16.15
CA PHE A 565 29.47 12.89 16.59
C PHE A 565 29.07 13.99 17.55
N ILE A 566 27.87 14.52 17.33
CA ILE A 566 27.32 15.62 18.12
C ILE A 566 27.23 15.28 19.60
N ASP A 567 26.99 14.02 19.98
CA ASP A 567 26.85 13.59 21.39
C ASP A 567 28.12 13.79 22.23
N ARG A 568 29.27 14.07 21.59
CA ARG A 568 30.54 14.37 22.24
C ARG A 568 30.83 15.87 22.33
N TRP A 569 29.93 16.72 21.86
CA TRP A 569 30.08 18.17 21.90
C TRP A 569 29.83 18.69 23.31
N THR A 570 30.71 19.58 23.74
CA THR A 570 30.51 20.38 24.97
C THR A 570 29.71 21.63 24.62
N GLU A 571 29.21 22.35 25.63
CA GLU A 571 28.57 23.65 25.45
C GLU A 571 29.43 24.64 24.64
N GLN A 572 30.75 24.59 24.83
CA GLN A 572 31.70 25.40 24.07
C GLN A 572 31.77 25.00 22.59
N HIS A 573 31.63 23.70 22.26
CA HIS A 573 31.55 23.23 20.88
C HIS A 573 30.24 23.69 20.22
N VAL A 574 29.10 23.59 20.91
CA VAL A 574 27.81 24.09 20.40
C VAL A 574 27.87 25.58 20.11
N LYS A 575 28.39 26.37 21.06
CA LYS A 575 28.57 27.82 20.89
C LYS A 575 29.51 28.15 19.72
N SER A 576 30.63 27.44 19.60
CA SER A 576 31.58 27.64 18.50
C SER A 576 30.96 27.29 17.15
N PHE A 577 30.19 26.20 17.08
CA PHE A 577 29.51 25.77 15.86
C PHE A 577 28.50 26.81 15.36
N LEU A 578 27.66 27.34 16.24
CA LEU A 578 26.69 28.37 15.87
C LEU A 578 27.40 29.64 15.37
N LEU A 579 28.52 30.01 15.99
CA LEU A 579 29.32 31.16 15.57
C LEU A 579 30.08 30.95 14.25
N ASP A 580 30.51 29.71 13.96
CA ASP A 580 31.25 29.34 12.75
C ASP A 580 30.34 29.20 11.52
N LYS A 581 29.06 28.89 11.73
CA LYS A 581 28.05 28.70 10.68
C LYS A 581 27.16 29.93 10.44
N ASP A 582 27.50 31.08 11.02
CA ASP A 582 26.70 32.31 10.98
C ASP A 582 25.25 32.08 11.47
N LEU A 583 25.11 31.31 12.55
CA LEU A 583 23.85 30.95 13.22
C LEU A 583 23.78 31.51 14.65
N ASP A 584 24.47 32.63 14.91
CA ASP A 584 24.52 33.32 16.19
C ASP A 584 23.14 33.79 16.69
N ILE A 585 22.21 34.02 15.79
CA ILE A 585 20.80 34.32 16.09
C ILE A 585 20.12 33.22 16.92
N LEU A 586 20.61 31.98 16.89
CA LEU A 586 20.05 30.86 17.66
C LEU A 586 20.64 30.75 19.07
N LEU A 587 21.68 31.53 19.42
CA LEU A 587 22.30 31.50 20.74
C LEU A 587 21.29 31.71 21.89
N PRO A 588 20.32 32.64 21.84
CA PRO A 588 19.39 32.84 22.95
C PRO A 588 18.56 31.60 23.32
N VAL A 589 18.38 30.68 22.37
CA VAL A 589 17.57 29.46 22.55
C VAL A 589 18.45 28.23 22.79
N LEU A 590 19.67 28.21 22.26
CA LEU A 590 20.56 27.04 22.27
C LEU A 590 21.81 27.22 23.16
N GLU A 591 22.01 28.38 23.77
CA GLU A 591 23.13 28.64 24.68
C GLU A 591 22.99 27.80 25.96
N GLY A 592 24.10 27.18 26.39
CA GLY A 592 24.11 26.24 27.52
C GLY A 592 23.70 24.81 27.17
N MET A 593 23.32 24.52 25.92
CA MET A 593 23.12 23.15 25.48
C MET A 593 24.46 22.48 25.19
N ASP A 594 24.63 21.26 25.70
CA ASP A 594 25.66 20.35 25.21
C ASP A 594 25.20 19.60 23.95
N GLY A 595 26.07 18.75 23.42
CA GLY A 595 25.82 17.98 22.22
C GLY A 595 24.61 17.03 22.28
N GLN A 596 24.32 16.47 23.47
CA GLN A 596 23.22 15.53 23.64
C GLN A 596 21.88 16.27 23.63
N LEU A 597 21.79 17.38 24.36
CA LEU A 597 20.59 18.21 24.38
C LEU A 597 20.33 18.86 23.01
N LEU A 598 21.40 19.23 22.30
CA LEU A 598 21.30 19.76 20.94
C LEU A 598 20.82 18.70 19.93
N HIS A 599 21.25 17.44 20.07
CA HIS A 599 20.76 16.32 19.27
C HIS A 599 19.26 16.04 19.50
N GLN A 600 18.81 16.10 20.75
CA GLN A 600 17.38 15.97 21.06
C GLN A 600 16.56 17.13 20.49
N THR A 601 17.07 18.35 20.66
CA THR A 601 16.46 19.56 20.09
C THR A 601 16.33 19.44 18.59
N TYR A 602 17.36 18.94 17.90
CA TYR A 602 17.31 18.64 16.48
C TYR A 602 16.24 17.58 16.14
N SER A 603 16.13 16.52 16.93
CA SER A 603 15.14 15.45 16.72
C SER A 603 13.71 15.96 16.85
N ILE A 604 13.46 16.84 17.84
CA ILE A 604 12.16 17.50 18.04
C ILE A 604 11.87 18.46 16.88
N CYS A 605 12.87 19.21 16.43
CA CYS A 605 12.76 20.06 15.25
C CYS A 605 12.40 19.25 14.00
N GLN A 606 12.93 18.03 13.83
CA GLN A 606 12.58 17.16 12.70
C GLN A 606 11.15 16.61 12.81
N ALA A 607 10.70 16.25 14.02
CA ALA A 607 9.35 15.70 14.24
C ALA A 607 8.25 16.75 14.05
N ASN A 608 8.51 18.03 14.33
CA ASN A 608 7.53 19.10 14.21
C ASN A 608 8.15 20.43 13.73
N GLN A 609 8.64 20.45 12.49
CA GLN A 609 9.39 21.58 11.92
C GLN A 609 8.62 22.91 11.97
N GLN A 610 7.31 22.90 11.70
CA GLN A 610 6.51 24.13 11.69
C GLN A 610 6.32 24.70 13.10
N ALA A 611 5.93 23.88 14.09
CA ALA A 611 5.73 24.35 15.45
C ALA A 611 7.06 24.78 16.09
N MET A 612 8.14 24.04 15.84
CA MET A 612 9.46 24.38 16.39
C MET A 612 10.06 25.63 15.75
N PHE A 613 9.84 25.87 14.45
CA PHE A 613 10.22 27.13 13.82
C PHE A 613 9.49 28.33 14.45
N LEU A 614 8.18 28.21 14.69
CA LEU A 614 7.39 29.28 15.33
C LEU A 614 7.86 29.51 16.78
N SER A 615 8.07 28.44 17.54
CA SER A 615 8.57 28.51 18.92
C SER A 615 9.94 29.20 19.01
N PHE A 616 10.91 28.77 18.18
CA PHE A 616 12.24 29.40 18.14
C PHE A 616 12.14 30.87 17.73
N LYS A 617 11.29 31.18 16.75
CA LYS A 617 11.09 32.56 16.29
C LYS A 617 10.49 33.45 17.38
N GLU A 618 9.54 32.93 18.17
CA GLU A 618 8.94 33.66 19.29
C GLU A 618 9.95 33.89 20.43
N ASP A 619 10.72 32.88 20.81
CA ASP A 619 11.68 33.00 21.91
C ASP A 619 12.89 33.87 21.55
N ILE A 620 13.32 33.85 20.28
CA ILE A 620 14.33 34.78 19.77
C ILE A 620 13.78 36.21 19.73
N ALA A 621 12.54 36.41 19.27
CA ALA A 621 11.92 37.74 19.25
C ALA A 621 11.71 38.35 20.65
N LYS A 622 11.60 37.52 21.71
CA LYS A 622 11.54 37.97 23.11
C LYS A 622 12.92 38.37 23.66
N SER A 623 13.98 37.75 23.17
CA SER A 623 15.35 37.91 23.70
C SER A 623 16.21 38.89 22.89
N GLN A 624 15.91 39.09 21.61
CA GLN A 624 16.61 39.98 20.69
C GLN A 624 15.62 40.80 19.84
N GLN A 625 16.00 42.00 19.40
CA GLN A 625 15.20 42.82 18.44
C GLN A 625 15.31 42.32 16.98
N GLU A 626 15.68 41.06 16.78
CA GLU A 626 15.79 40.41 15.48
C GLU A 626 14.86 39.19 15.41
N THR A 627 14.46 38.78 14.20
CA THR A 627 13.55 37.65 14.00
C THR A 627 14.23 36.52 13.23
N LEU A 628 14.13 35.30 13.74
CA LEU A 628 14.62 34.11 13.04
C LEU A 628 13.93 33.95 11.68
N SER A 629 14.70 33.95 10.60
CA SER A 629 14.20 33.63 9.26
C SER A 629 14.13 32.13 9.02
N LEU A 630 13.20 31.71 8.13
CA LEU A 630 13.09 30.31 7.73
C LEU A 630 14.41 29.78 7.12
N LYS A 631 15.14 30.64 6.39
CA LYS A 631 16.44 30.30 5.82
C LYS A 631 17.45 29.94 6.90
N GLN A 632 17.56 30.74 7.97
CA GLN A 632 18.49 30.48 9.08
C GLN A 632 18.12 29.18 9.83
N TYR A 633 16.82 28.96 10.07
CA TYR A 633 16.35 27.73 10.71
C TYR A 633 16.67 26.47 9.88
N LEU A 634 16.40 26.50 8.57
CA LEU A 634 16.71 25.38 7.68
C LEU A 634 18.22 25.18 7.50
N THR A 635 19.01 26.26 7.49
CA THR A 635 20.48 26.17 7.48
C THR A 635 20.97 25.47 8.74
N PHE A 636 20.44 25.82 9.92
CA PHE A 636 20.77 25.12 11.16
C PHE A 636 20.50 23.62 11.07
N LEU A 637 19.30 23.22 10.66
CA LEU A 637 18.95 21.79 10.51
C LEU A 637 19.84 21.07 9.50
N LYS A 638 20.24 21.75 8.43
CA LYS A 638 21.13 21.17 7.42
C LYS A 638 22.55 20.99 7.95
N GLU A 639 23.13 22.01 8.57
CA GLU A 639 24.52 22.01 9.02
C GLU A 639 24.73 21.05 10.20
N ILE A 640 23.77 20.98 11.13
CA ILE A 640 23.85 20.08 12.28
C ILE A 640 23.72 18.60 11.89
N LYS A 641 22.93 18.30 10.84
CA LYS A 641 22.68 16.92 10.35
C LYS A 641 23.97 16.16 10.03
N VAL A 642 25.03 16.85 9.62
CA VAL A 642 26.34 16.26 9.29
C VAL A 642 26.97 15.55 10.50
N TYR A 643 26.66 16.02 11.72
CA TYR A 643 27.22 15.52 12.97
C TYR A 643 26.27 14.58 13.71
N ILE A 644 25.05 14.40 13.19
CA ILE A 644 24.08 13.44 13.70
C ILE A 644 24.50 12.05 13.23
N PRO A 645 24.70 11.07 14.13
CA PRO A 645 25.06 9.72 13.73
C PRO A 645 24.04 9.15 12.73
N TYR A 646 24.51 8.64 11.58
CA TYR A 646 23.66 7.84 10.70
C TYR A 646 23.25 6.58 11.47
N THR A 647 21.98 6.46 11.82
CA THR A 647 21.43 5.21 12.33
C THR A 647 21.37 4.20 11.19
N ILE A 648 22.46 3.44 11.03
CA ILE A 648 22.41 2.14 10.38
C ILE A 648 21.36 1.35 11.17
N GLY A 649 20.26 0.99 10.50
CA GLY A 649 19.28 0.03 10.99
C GLY A 649 19.96 -1.29 11.28
N ASN A 650 20.46 -1.43 12.51
CA ASN A 650 20.77 -2.67 13.24
C ASN A 650 21.49 -2.46 14.58
N GLN A 651 21.50 -1.24 15.15
CA GLN A 651 21.77 -1.05 16.59
C GLN A 651 20.83 -0.03 17.24
N LEU A 652 19.53 -0.33 17.25
CA LEU A 652 18.66 0.00 18.40
C LEU A 652 18.72 -1.09 19.50
N ASN A 653 19.77 -1.91 19.47
CA ASN A 653 20.10 -2.92 20.48
C ASN A 653 21.15 -2.42 21.49
N SER A 654 21.38 -1.11 21.59
CA SER A 654 22.20 -0.56 22.67
C SER A 654 21.32 0.28 23.63
N PRO A 655 21.33 -0.02 24.94
CA PRO A 655 20.46 0.61 25.94
C PRO A 655 20.66 2.10 26.20
N SER A 656 21.77 2.69 25.71
CA SER A 656 22.12 4.06 26.09
C SER A 656 21.26 5.11 25.39
N ALA A 657 20.60 4.77 24.28
CA ALA A 657 19.79 5.74 23.53
C ALA A 657 18.45 6.08 24.20
N VAL A 658 17.98 5.24 25.14
CA VAL A 658 16.75 5.54 25.91
C VAL A 658 17.06 6.25 27.23
N CYS A 659 18.28 6.14 27.76
CA CYS A 659 18.69 6.81 29.00
C CYS A 659 18.76 8.34 28.88
N ASN A 660 18.92 8.93 27.69
CA ASN A 660 19.08 10.38 27.57
C ASN A 660 17.76 11.17 27.64
N LEU A 661 16.60 10.51 27.66
CA LEU A 661 15.28 11.13 27.86
C LEU A 661 14.74 11.01 29.30
N MET A 662 15.58 10.57 30.25
CA MET A 662 15.41 10.75 31.70
C MET A 662 16.29 11.89 32.18
#